data_AF-A0A8T7LMI2-F1
#
_entry.id   AF-A0A8T7LMI2-F1
#
_cell.length_a   1.000
_cell.length_b   1.000
_cell.length_c   1.000
_cell.angle_alpha   90.00
_cell.angle_beta   90.00
_cell.angle_gamma   90.00
#
_symmetry.space_group_name_H-M   'P 1'
#
loop_
_entity.id
_entity.type
_entity.pdbx_description
1 polymer ?
#
loop_
_entity_poly.entity_id
_entity_poly.type
_entity_poly.pdbx_seq_one_letter_code
_entity_poly.pdbx_strand_id
1 'polypeptide(L)'
;MIQDAAVRRPVRSGIARYAAFLAALRRALPGAIVVLLLVSGARVAQPHQHVRVADPDARRMLAGFHALEQNPTDVFRWSRPDAALFLSGFDGRPAFVTLRLAAPRDAGDPPPLLVVSVRGRSMGSFVVAPEWRHYRVLIATDPAGDTPLLLRTAAYRPAGDARDLGVALAAITTAPVLHVAWFPPPVRAIFLGSWPLLGWLLLVWRSRPTGRRASVARWSGVTLLALLAGWAAAFPVTSGYLLPTIGWPWWPVLPIVMIVAWPSVLSVVRQGAGYARSAAPRSFWSGVGLAFAAVIAMRLGVSPVVGFAILAAGVALAVTTIGECHAGALAHERAGGVPVLRGEALALAGITAAALVLRLYRLDDLPAGLWRDEARHGLLALQIWNDPSYRPVYVVAGADLPALLFYLMAPVLALLGPGAGAARLVSAVAGALMPLALWWAARPVIGARAAVYGAALLAWASWGLSMSRWAFPATLDHLLELAAVGCMWRALAPQMLSNRGNRRRALAGMALAGALAGMAAYAYHTGRLAPLTLALLTALRLGRDGRAWRHAAAALAAAMIAGLLVLTPLLRFILEDFEGYNRRTGAVAIVNSEDLEQRAPLLLLFNNGLRYLFMWHVSGDPNGRHHAPGAPMLDPLAGTLLAMGIGLAARWRPGTRVPLAWVALALLPGIFSTDAPHAMRSLGALAPACMLAGAALDGMHRATSGAVPRRRANGAIVPTILAVSLAFNTWLYFDVMPHDPAVYREFDLIETAMGRAARAPALSSDPEMQAVQVYLDRRVAGSDVVRFLTTGLRIGVFDGAQLSQPAGRSALVLLLPDTAATERAAALAALGPSARELVAPCFPDGKAPLFIAYSVGDGAQRLLEETFGPYLPVSRNSPYSAAMVKPRRL
;
A
#
# COMPACT_ATOMS: atom_id res chain seq x y z
N MET A 1 35.73 42.40 70.28
CA MET A 1 35.80 41.41 69.17
C MET A 1 35.15 40.12 69.68
N ILE A 2 34.27 39.50 68.90
CA ILE A 2 33.28 38.46 69.27
C ILE A 2 31.92 39.05 69.68
N GLN A 3 31.13 39.44 68.67
CA GLN A 3 29.67 39.37 68.62
C GLN A 3 29.24 39.91 67.24
N ASP A 4 29.17 39.05 66.22
CA ASP A 4 28.33 39.31 65.03
C ASP A 4 28.19 38.14 64.02
N ALA A 5 28.61 36.91 64.36
CA ALA A 5 28.61 35.80 63.41
C ALA A 5 27.36 34.89 63.43
N ALA A 6 26.33 35.19 64.24
CA ALA A 6 25.24 34.22 64.49
C ALA A 6 23.91 34.47 63.76
N VAL A 7 23.67 35.62 63.11
CA VAL A 7 22.30 35.96 62.65
C VAL A 7 22.08 35.83 61.13
N ARG A 8 23.11 35.66 60.30
CA ARG A 8 22.95 35.63 58.82
C ARG A 8 22.99 34.23 58.15
N ARG A 9 23.09 33.13 58.92
CA ARG A 9 23.03 31.76 58.38
C ARG A 9 21.64 31.08 58.34
N PRO A 10 20.59 31.44 59.13
CA PRO A 10 19.30 30.75 59.04
C PRO A 10 18.50 31.14 57.78
N VAL A 11 18.56 32.41 57.37
CA VAL A 11 17.69 32.97 56.32
C VAL A 11 18.06 32.47 54.91
N ARG A 12 19.36 32.31 54.61
CA ARG A 12 19.80 31.73 53.31
C ARG A 12 19.48 30.23 53.19
N SER A 13 19.45 29.50 54.31
CA SER A 13 19.05 28.08 54.32
C SER A 13 17.54 27.91 54.16
N GLY A 14 16.73 28.80 54.75
CA GLY A 14 15.27 28.83 54.60
C GLY A 14 14.83 29.18 53.18
N ILE A 15 15.45 30.19 52.55
CA ILE A 15 15.14 30.59 51.16
C ILE A 15 15.58 29.50 50.17
N ALA A 16 16.72 28.84 50.38
CA ALA A 16 17.17 27.72 49.54
C ALA A 16 16.27 26.48 49.69
N ARG A 17 15.84 26.15 50.92
CA ARG A 17 14.86 25.08 51.18
C ARG A 17 13.48 25.41 50.62
N TYR A 18 13.04 26.66 50.71
CA TYR A 18 11.76 27.14 50.17
C TYR A 18 11.79 27.14 48.62
N ALA A 19 12.89 27.57 48.00
CA ALA A 19 13.07 27.48 46.56
C ALA A 19 13.16 26.02 46.08
N ALA A 20 13.83 25.13 46.82
CA ALA A 20 13.87 23.70 46.54
C ALA A 20 12.48 23.04 46.72
N PHE A 21 11.72 23.44 47.74
CA PHE A 21 10.35 23.01 47.97
C PHE A 21 9.40 23.48 46.87
N LEU A 22 9.45 24.76 46.47
CA LEU A 22 8.67 25.28 45.34
C LEU A 22 9.08 24.63 44.00
N ALA A 23 10.36 24.30 43.82
CA ALA A 23 10.84 23.55 42.67
C ALA A 23 10.35 22.08 42.69
N ALA A 24 10.30 21.45 43.86
CA ALA A 24 9.73 20.11 44.04
C ALA A 24 8.21 20.10 43.83
N LEU A 25 7.49 21.09 44.34
CA LEU A 25 6.05 21.27 44.16
C LEU A 25 5.70 21.52 42.69
N ARG A 26 6.48 22.36 41.98
CA ARG A 26 6.36 22.52 40.52
C ARG A 26 6.62 21.23 39.74
N ARG A 27 7.44 20.31 40.26
CA ARG A 27 7.70 19.01 39.63
C ARG A 27 6.59 17.99 39.95
N ALA A 28 5.93 18.09 41.09
CA ALA A 28 4.87 17.17 41.53
C ALA A 28 3.45 17.56 41.08
N LEU A 29 3.17 18.86 40.91
CA LEU A 29 1.86 19.41 40.51
C LEU A 29 1.23 18.74 39.26
N PRO A 30 1.96 18.49 38.15
CA PRO A 30 1.34 17.83 37.00
C PRO A 30 0.86 16.40 37.30
N GLY A 31 1.58 15.64 38.15
CA GLY A 31 1.14 14.31 38.57
C GLY A 31 -0.16 14.35 39.37
N ALA A 32 -0.28 15.29 40.31
CA ALA A 32 -1.49 15.48 41.10
C ALA A 32 -2.71 15.88 40.24
N ILE A 33 -2.52 16.78 39.27
CA ILE A 33 -3.58 17.20 38.34
C ILE A 33 -4.06 16.01 37.48
N VAL A 34 -3.13 15.18 36.99
CA VAL A 34 -3.48 14.00 36.19
C VAL A 34 -4.28 13.00 37.01
N VAL A 35 -3.85 12.70 38.24
CA VAL A 35 -4.59 11.79 39.14
C VAL A 35 -5.98 12.34 39.45
N LEU A 36 -6.09 13.64 39.77
CA LEU A 36 -7.39 14.29 40.02
C LEU A 36 -8.32 14.14 38.81
N LEU A 37 -7.84 14.46 37.60
CA LEU A 37 -8.63 14.37 36.37
C LEU A 37 -9.02 12.92 36.03
N LEU A 38 -8.16 11.94 36.27
CA LEU A 38 -8.48 10.52 36.08
C LEU A 38 -9.56 10.05 37.06
N VAL A 39 -9.47 10.44 38.33
CA VAL A 39 -10.47 10.12 39.36
C VAL A 39 -11.80 10.80 39.04
N SER A 40 -11.78 12.11 38.75
CA SER A 40 -12.97 12.87 38.37
C SER A 40 -13.63 12.29 37.12
N GLY A 41 -12.85 11.90 36.11
CA GLY A 41 -13.35 11.23 34.91
C GLY A 41 -13.98 9.88 35.24
N ALA A 42 -13.29 9.03 35.99
CA ALA A 42 -13.81 7.71 36.38
C ALA A 42 -15.12 7.78 37.19
N ARG A 43 -15.30 8.85 37.99
CA ARG A 43 -16.53 9.10 38.78
C ARG A 43 -17.77 9.36 37.92
N VAL A 44 -17.60 9.98 36.75
CA VAL A 44 -18.72 10.30 35.84
C VAL A 44 -18.86 9.30 34.69
N ALA A 45 -17.97 8.32 34.62
CA ALA A 45 -17.93 7.33 33.56
C ALA A 45 -19.17 6.43 33.58
N GLN A 46 -19.86 6.34 32.43
CA GLN A 46 -20.95 5.39 32.22
C GLN A 46 -20.57 4.38 31.14
N PRO A 47 -20.03 3.21 31.49
CA PRO A 47 -19.67 2.16 30.53
C PRO A 47 -20.87 1.35 30.02
N HIS A 48 -22.09 1.61 30.52
CA HIS A 48 -23.31 0.98 30.02
C HIS A 48 -23.69 1.55 28.66
N GLN A 49 -24.07 0.68 27.71
CA GLN A 49 -24.54 1.09 26.40
C GLN A 49 -25.75 0.27 25.96
N HIS A 50 -26.68 0.94 25.29
CA HIS A 50 -27.73 0.31 24.51
C HIS A 50 -27.65 0.87 23.10
N VAL A 51 -27.44 0.00 22.12
CA VAL A 51 -27.21 0.38 20.72
C VAL A 51 -28.15 -0.43 19.85
N ARG A 52 -28.98 0.25 19.07
CA ARG A 52 -29.78 -0.37 17.99
C ARG A 52 -28.93 -0.44 16.74
N VAL A 53 -29.14 -1.46 15.91
CA VAL A 53 -28.31 -1.61 14.69
C VAL A 53 -28.49 -0.51 13.64
N ALA A 54 -29.55 0.29 13.78
CA ALA A 54 -29.83 1.49 13.01
C ALA A 54 -29.04 2.72 13.49
N ASP A 55 -28.53 2.71 14.72
CA ASP A 55 -27.81 3.84 15.29
C ASP A 55 -26.51 4.07 14.50
N PRO A 56 -26.11 5.34 14.25
CA PRO A 56 -24.86 5.64 13.52
C PRO A 56 -23.62 5.01 14.17
N ASP A 57 -23.63 4.91 15.50
CA ASP A 57 -22.53 4.37 16.29
C ASP A 57 -22.47 2.83 16.28
N ALA A 58 -23.52 2.14 15.84
CA ALA A 58 -23.54 0.68 15.77
C ALA A 58 -22.43 0.12 14.88
N ARG A 59 -22.05 0.86 13.82
CA ARG A 59 -20.93 0.49 12.94
C ARG A 59 -19.61 0.42 13.70
N ARG A 60 -19.40 1.17 14.78
CA ARG A 60 -18.18 1.08 15.60
C ARG A 60 -18.06 -0.26 16.33
N MET A 61 -19.18 -0.92 16.58
CA MET A 61 -19.24 -2.19 17.30
C MET A 61 -19.38 -3.41 16.39
N LEU A 62 -19.79 -3.23 15.14
CA LEU A 62 -20.16 -4.32 14.24
C LEU A 62 -19.13 -4.50 13.12
N ALA A 63 -18.71 -5.75 12.89
CA ALA A 63 -18.00 -6.19 11.69
C ALA A 63 -18.61 -7.51 11.18
N GLY A 64 -18.66 -7.69 9.86
CA GLY A 64 -19.27 -8.86 9.23
C GLY A 64 -20.80 -8.82 9.23
N PHE A 65 -21.41 -7.64 9.12
CA PHE A 65 -22.87 -7.48 9.03
C PHE A 65 -23.28 -6.87 7.70
N HIS A 66 -24.40 -7.34 7.15
CA HIS A 66 -24.99 -6.81 5.93
C HIS A 66 -25.68 -5.45 6.17
N ALA A 67 -26.23 -4.87 5.10
CA ALA A 67 -26.97 -3.62 5.14
C ALA A 67 -28.19 -3.69 6.09
N LEU A 68 -28.72 -2.53 6.45
CA LEU A 68 -29.94 -2.43 7.27
C LEU A 68 -31.13 -3.00 6.51
N GLU A 69 -31.93 -3.78 7.22
CA GLU A 69 -33.20 -4.31 6.76
C GLU A 69 -34.27 -4.02 7.82
N GLN A 70 -35.52 -4.04 7.40
CA GLN A 70 -36.65 -3.78 8.27
C GLN A 70 -37.77 -4.78 7.98
N ASN A 71 -38.38 -5.29 9.03
CA ASN A 71 -39.65 -6.01 8.97
C ASN A 71 -40.70 -5.24 9.81
N PRO A 72 -41.96 -5.70 9.88
CA PRO A 72 -43.01 -4.99 10.62
C PRO A 72 -42.73 -4.82 12.13
N THR A 73 -41.84 -5.63 12.70
CA THR A 73 -41.57 -5.64 14.15
C THR A 73 -40.27 -4.94 14.53
N ASP A 74 -39.28 -4.90 13.64
CA ASP A 74 -37.93 -4.40 13.94
C ASP A 74 -37.14 -3.94 12.72
N VAL A 75 -36.10 -3.15 13.02
CA VAL A 75 -34.99 -2.85 12.12
C VAL A 75 -33.80 -3.69 12.56
N PHE A 76 -33.20 -4.42 11.63
CA PHE A 76 -32.16 -5.41 11.90
C PHE A 76 -31.05 -5.40 10.85
N ARG A 77 -29.96 -6.12 11.14
CA ARG A 77 -28.91 -6.48 10.19
C ARG A 77 -28.68 -7.97 10.25
N TRP A 78 -28.59 -8.62 9.10
CA TRP A 78 -28.07 -9.97 9.03
C TRP A 78 -26.57 -9.99 9.30
N SER A 79 -26.11 -10.87 10.18
CA SER A 79 -24.70 -11.21 10.24
C SER A 79 -24.31 -12.04 9.00
N ARG A 80 -23.04 -12.01 8.64
CA ARG A 80 -22.41 -13.07 7.86
C ARG A 80 -22.24 -14.31 8.76
N PRO A 81 -21.86 -15.47 8.19
CA PRO A 81 -21.56 -16.68 8.98
C PRO A 81 -20.52 -16.42 10.07
N ASP A 82 -19.48 -15.64 9.74
CA ASP A 82 -18.52 -15.07 10.68
C ASP A 82 -18.77 -13.56 10.83
N ALA A 83 -19.03 -13.12 12.06
CA ALA A 83 -19.22 -11.72 12.40
C ALA A 83 -18.62 -11.41 13.78
N ALA A 84 -18.34 -10.15 14.07
CA ALA A 84 -17.75 -9.73 15.34
C ALA A 84 -18.47 -8.53 15.94
N LEU A 85 -18.59 -8.57 17.27
CA LEU A 85 -19.08 -7.50 18.13
C LEU A 85 -17.94 -6.97 19.01
N PHE A 86 -17.64 -5.69 18.93
CA PHE A 86 -16.51 -5.08 19.64
C PHE A 86 -16.95 -4.40 20.94
N LEU A 87 -16.37 -4.82 22.05
CA LEU A 87 -16.62 -4.25 23.37
C LEU A 87 -15.50 -3.27 23.72
N SER A 88 -15.82 -1.98 23.79
CA SER A 88 -14.89 -0.89 24.10
C SER A 88 -15.15 -0.30 25.49
N GLY A 89 -14.09 0.10 26.22
CA GLY A 89 -14.18 0.81 27.50
C GLY A 89 -14.34 -0.07 28.75
N PHE A 90 -14.37 -1.39 28.58
CA PHE A 90 -14.41 -2.34 29.69
C PHE A 90 -13.02 -2.58 30.29
N ASP A 91 -11.98 -2.66 29.44
CA ASP A 91 -10.56 -2.74 29.79
C ASP A 91 -10.25 -3.76 30.91
N GLY A 92 -10.70 -5.00 30.72
CA GLY A 92 -10.48 -6.10 31.68
C GLY A 92 -11.65 -6.35 32.62
N ARG A 93 -12.67 -5.47 32.64
CA ARG A 93 -13.88 -5.67 33.45
C ARG A 93 -14.83 -6.66 32.75
N PRO A 94 -15.29 -7.73 33.41
CA PRO A 94 -16.32 -8.59 32.84
C PRO A 94 -17.57 -7.80 32.47
N ALA A 95 -18.19 -8.16 31.35
CA ALA A 95 -19.35 -7.48 30.79
C ALA A 95 -20.51 -8.45 30.56
N PHE A 96 -21.72 -8.05 30.94
CA PHE A 96 -22.94 -8.64 30.41
C PHE A 96 -23.21 -8.04 29.04
N VAL A 97 -23.40 -8.90 28.05
CA VAL A 97 -23.81 -8.52 26.69
C VAL A 97 -25.12 -9.20 26.39
N THR A 98 -26.17 -8.40 26.20
CA THR A 98 -27.49 -8.85 25.79
C THR A 98 -27.67 -8.56 24.31
N LEU A 99 -27.89 -9.60 23.52
CA LEU A 99 -28.12 -9.54 22.09
C LEU A 99 -29.58 -9.82 21.81
N ARG A 100 -30.24 -8.95 21.05
CA ARG A 100 -31.59 -9.20 20.54
C ARG A 100 -31.47 -9.84 19.16
N LEU A 101 -31.61 -11.16 19.11
CA LEU A 101 -31.37 -11.99 17.92
C LEU A 101 -32.64 -12.71 17.48
N ALA A 102 -32.71 -13.00 16.19
CA ALA A 102 -33.65 -13.92 15.56
C ALA A 102 -32.94 -14.67 14.43
N ALA A 103 -33.42 -15.85 14.10
CA ALA A 103 -32.90 -16.65 12.99
C ALA A 103 -34.03 -17.34 12.23
N PRO A 104 -34.85 -16.59 11.47
CA PRO A 104 -35.86 -17.20 10.62
C PRO A 104 -35.19 -18.13 9.60
N ARG A 105 -35.76 -19.32 9.45
CA ARG A 105 -35.32 -20.40 8.56
C ARG A 105 -36.54 -20.95 7.81
N ASP A 106 -36.32 -21.49 6.62
CA ASP A 106 -37.36 -22.12 5.82
C ASP A 106 -37.86 -23.42 6.50
N ALA A 107 -39.07 -23.86 6.15
CA ALA A 107 -39.69 -25.03 6.76
C ALA A 107 -38.85 -26.29 6.50
N GLY A 108 -38.31 -26.88 7.57
CA GLY A 108 -37.44 -28.07 7.51
C GLY A 108 -35.97 -27.80 7.83
N ASP A 109 -35.54 -26.54 7.83
CA ASP A 109 -34.19 -26.16 8.23
C ASP A 109 -34.06 -26.07 9.76
N PRO A 110 -33.01 -26.67 10.36
CA PRO A 110 -32.80 -26.58 11.80
C PRO A 110 -32.42 -25.15 12.21
N PRO A 111 -32.84 -24.70 13.42
CA PRO A 111 -32.42 -23.41 13.94
C PRO A 111 -30.89 -23.37 14.12
N PRO A 112 -30.21 -22.26 13.78
CA PRO A 112 -28.76 -22.24 13.76
C PRO A 112 -28.18 -22.27 15.17
N LEU A 113 -27.11 -23.06 15.33
CA LEU A 113 -26.23 -23.00 16.49
C LEU A 113 -25.29 -21.79 16.34
N LEU A 114 -25.40 -20.83 17.23
CA LEU A 114 -24.48 -19.70 17.34
C LEU A 114 -23.36 -20.05 18.30
N VAL A 115 -22.14 -20.14 17.79
CA VAL A 115 -20.92 -20.31 18.58
C VAL A 115 -20.34 -18.94 18.86
N VAL A 116 -20.08 -18.67 20.14
CA VAL A 116 -19.55 -17.41 20.62
C VAL A 116 -18.14 -17.61 21.13
N SER A 117 -17.19 -16.83 20.65
CA SER A 117 -15.78 -16.93 21.07
C SER A 117 -15.12 -15.56 21.23
N VAL A 118 -14.06 -15.51 22.03
CA VAL A 118 -13.22 -14.32 22.20
C VAL A 118 -11.78 -14.75 21.96
N ARG A 119 -11.12 -14.17 20.94
CA ARG A 119 -9.75 -14.51 20.53
C ARG A 119 -9.48 -16.02 20.42
N GLY A 120 -10.39 -16.74 19.75
CA GLY A 120 -10.30 -18.18 19.53
C GLY A 120 -10.65 -19.05 20.75
N ARG A 121 -10.92 -18.48 21.92
CA ARG A 121 -11.45 -19.21 23.07
C ARG A 121 -12.97 -19.28 22.98
N SER A 122 -13.52 -20.49 22.87
CA SER A 122 -14.98 -20.69 22.89
C SER A 122 -15.53 -20.28 24.26
N MET A 123 -16.50 -19.36 24.25
CA MET A 123 -17.26 -18.93 25.44
C MET A 123 -18.54 -19.76 25.61
N GLY A 124 -18.93 -20.52 24.58
CA GLY A 124 -20.11 -21.36 24.56
C GLY A 124 -20.84 -21.30 23.23
N SER A 125 -21.93 -22.04 23.14
CA SER A 125 -22.82 -22.05 21.98
C SER A 125 -24.26 -22.20 22.41
N PHE A 126 -25.18 -21.58 21.68
CA PHE A 126 -26.61 -21.71 21.93
C PHE A 126 -27.40 -21.63 20.62
N VAL A 127 -28.57 -22.26 20.61
CA VAL A 127 -29.48 -22.24 19.46
C VAL A 127 -30.22 -20.91 19.41
N VAL A 128 -30.23 -20.27 18.24
CA VAL A 128 -30.97 -19.02 18.02
C VAL A 128 -32.36 -19.35 17.49
N ALA A 129 -33.39 -18.84 18.16
CA ALA A 129 -34.79 -19.09 17.83
C ALA A 129 -35.20 -18.35 16.55
N PRO A 130 -36.21 -18.84 15.83
CA PRO A 130 -36.78 -18.13 14.69
C PRO A 130 -37.35 -16.77 15.05
N GLU A 131 -37.93 -16.62 16.26
CA GLU A 131 -38.47 -15.36 16.75
C GLU A 131 -37.43 -14.52 17.50
N TRP A 132 -37.72 -13.23 17.66
CA TRP A 132 -36.90 -12.31 18.44
C TRP A 132 -36.81 -12.72 19.91
N ARG A 133 -35.59 -12.99 20.38
CA ARG A 133 -35.27 -13.29 21.78
C ARG A 133 -34.08 -12.44 22.25
N HIS A 134 -33.98 -12.27 23.57
CA HIS A 134 -32.82 -11.67 24.21
C HIS A 134 -31.89 -12.77 24.73
N TYR A 135 -30.68 -12.82 24.18
CA TYR A 135 -29.61 -13.73 24.59
C TYR A 135 -28.60 -12.96 25.42
N ARG A 136 -28.42 -13.33 26.68
CA ARG A 136 -27.49 -12.66 27.59
C ARG A 136 -26.27 -13.55 27.83
N VAL A 137 -25.10 -13.02 27.50
CA VAL A 137 -23.81 -13.70 27.67
C VAL A 137 -22.95 -12.89 28.65
N LEU A 138 -22.23 -13.59 29.52
CA LEU A 138 -21.22 -13.00 30.38
C LEU A 138 -19.85 -13.19 29.74
N ILE A 139 -19.13 -12.10 29.50
CA ILE A 139 -17.87 -12.11 28.76
C ILE A 139 -16.76 -11.51 29.63
N ALA A 140 -15.63 -12.20 29.69
CA ALA A 140 -14.38 -11.61 30.19
C ALA A 140 -13.79 -10.71 29.11
N THR A 141 -13.54 -9.44 29.42
CA THR A 141 -12.95 -8.49 28.47
C THR A 141 -11.45 -8.41 28.62
N ASP A 142 -10.75 -8.00 27.56
CA ASP A 142 -9.30 -7.86 27.59
C ASP A 142 -8.90 -6.53 28.28
N PRO A 143 -7.82 -6.53 29.08
CA PRO A 143 -7.29 -5.31 29.69
C PRO A 143 -6.54 -4.39 28.71
N ALA A 144 -6.27 -4.87 27.48
CA ALA A 144 -5.57 -4.14 26.43
C ALA A 144 -6.02 -4.57 25.02
N GLY A 145 -6.08 -3.59 24.13
CA GLY A 145 -6.58 -3.74 22.76
C GLY A 145 -8.11 -3.84 22.71
N ASP A 146 -8.59 -4.32 21.57
CA ASP A 146 -10.01 -4.60 21.36
C ASP A 146 -10.41 -5.92 22.01
N THR A 147 -11.66 -6.00 22.48
CA THR A 147 -12.32 -7.25 22.89
C THR A 147 -13.35 -7.65 21.83
N PRO A 148 -12.97 -8.50 20.84
CA PRO A 148 -13.90 -8.99 19.83
C PRO A 148 -14.69 -10.19 20.37
N LEU A 149 -16.01 -10.05 20.38
CA LEU A 149 -16.95 -11.15 20.56
C LEU A 149 -17.30 -11.71 19.17
N LEU A 150 -16.62 -12.77 18.79
CA LEU A 150 -16.80 -13.44 17.51
C LEU A 150 -18.04 -14.33 17.55
N LEU A 151 -18.92 -14.12 16.58
CA LEU A 151 -20.16 -14.83 16.34
C LEU A 151 -19.96 -15.73 15.11
N ARG A 152 -20.13 -17.04 15.30
CA ARG A 152 -20.03 -18.03 14.22
C ARG A 152 -21.29 -18.85 14.07
N THR A 153 -21.78 -18.97 12.85
CA THR A 153 -22.99 -19.72 12.50
C THR A 153 -22.80 -20.44 11.17
N ALA A 154 -23.58 -21.49 10.92
CA ALA A 154 -23.67 -22.05 9.58
C ALA A 154 -24.31 -21.04 8.62
N ALA A 155 -23.81 -21.00 7.38
CA ALA A 155 -24.36 -20.14 6.34
C ALA A 155 -25.77 -20.57 5.95
N TYR A 156 -26.65 -19.59 5.78
CA TYR A 156 -28.01 -19.75 5.29
C TYR A 156 -28.21 -18.89 4.04
N ARG A 157 -28.74 -19.50 2.98
CA ARG A 157 -29.03 -18.84 1.70
C ARG A 157 -30.49 -19.11 1.35
N PRO A 158 -31.43 -18.24 1.72
CA PRO A 158 -32.83 -18.42 1.36
C PRO A 158 -33.02 -18.28 -0.15
N ALA A 159 -34.09 -18.89 -0.68
CA ALA A 159 -34.39 -18.80 -2.10
C ALA A 159 -34.52 -17.34 -2.56
N GLY A 160 -33.76 -16.96 -3.59
CA GLY A 160 -33.73 -15.59 -4.13
C GLY A 160 -32.76 -14.63 -3.46
N ASP A 161 -32.03 -15.04 -2.42
CA ASP A 161 -30.94 -14.26 -1.81
C ASP A 161 -29.59 -14.96 -2.03
N ALA A 162 -28.66 -14.28 -2.68
CA ALA A 162 -27.33 -14.81 -2.96
C ALA A 162 -26.34 -14.65 -1.78
N ARG A 163 -26.74 -13.95 -0.72
CA ARG A 163 -25.88 -13.66 0.44
C ARG A 163 -25.80 -14.86 1.38
N ASP A 164 -24.62 -15.08 1.95
CA ASP A 164 -24.48 -15.91 3.13
C ASP A 164 -25.00 -15.16 4.37
N LEU A 165 -26.11 -15.64 4.92
CA LEU A 165 -26.75 -15.09 6.12
C LEU A 165 -26.44 -15.97 7.33
N GLY A 166 -26.12 -15.34 8.46
CA GLY A 166 -26.00 -16.01 9.75
C GLY A 166 -27.28 -15.84 10.58
N VAL A 167 -27.26 -14.88 11.50
CA VAL A 167 -28.36 -14.51 12.41
C VAL A 167 -28.74 -13.04 12.22
N ALA A 168 -30.02 -12.71 12.45
CA ALA A 168 -30.50 -11.34 12.44
C ALA A 168 -30.28 -10.68 13.81
N LEU A 169 -29.70 -9.49 13.83
CA LEU A 169 -29.43 -8.70 15.04
C LEU A 169 -30.19 -7.37 14.98
N ALA A 170 -30.95 -7.06 16.04
CA ALA A 170 -31.72 -5.81 16.15
C ALA A 170 -31.10 -4.81 17.15
N ALA A 171 -30.61 -5.28 18.29
CA ALA A 171 -30.08 -4.43 19.34
C ALA A 171 -29.04 -5.14 20.21
N ILE A 172 -28.15 -4.35 20.81
CA ILE A 172 -27.08 -4.79 21.71
C ILE A 172 -27.18 -3.94 22.98
N THR A 173 -27.14 -4.58 24.14
CA THR A 173 -26.99 -3.91 25.43
C THR A 173 -25.76 -4.44 26.14
N THR A 174 -24.86 -3.57 26.59
CA THR A 174 -23.63 -3.95 27.28
C THR A 174 -23.54 -3.26 28.64
N ALA A 175 -23.20 -4.00 29.69
CA ALA A 175 -23.06 -3.46 31.05
C ALA A 175 -21.92 -4.16 31.82
N PRO A 176 -21.11 -3.47 32.63
CA PRO A 176 -20.10 -4.14 33.44
C PRO A 176 -20.74 -4.94 34.57
N VAL A 177 -20.10 -6.03 35.00
CA VAL A 177 -20.54 -6.81 36.17
C VAL A 177 -20.30 -6.05 37.48
N LEU A 178 -19.19 -5.31 37.57
CA LEU A 178 -18.79 -4.53 38.74
C LEU A 178 -18.47 -3.09 38.34
N HIS A 179 -19.12 -2.13 39.00
CA HIS A 179 -18.87 -0.71 38.79
C HIS A 179 -17.90 -0.16 39.85
N VAL A 180 -16.59 -0.23 39.58
CA VAL A 180 -15.59 0.42 40.45
C VAL A 180 -15.53 1.91 40.10
N ALA A 181 -15.90 2.77 41.05
CA ALA A 181 -16.16 4.21 40.81
C ALA A 181 -14.98 5.16 41.10
N TRP A 182 -13.84 4.65 41.61
CA TRP A 182 -12.75 5.50 42.10
C TRP A 182 -11.61 5.71 41.10
N PHE A 183 -11.40 4.77 40.18
CA PHE A 183 -10.32 4.83 39.19
C PHE A 183 -10.67 4.04 37.93
N PRO A 184 -10.12 4.39 36.75
CA PRO A 184 -10.18 3.50 35.59
C PRO A 184 -9.48 2.17 35.91
N PRO A 185 -9.74 1.10 35.13
CA PRO A 185 -9.02 -0.16 35.29
C PRO A 185 -7.50 0.03 35.31
N PRO A 186 -6.73 -0.74 36.11
CA PRO A 186 -5.33 -0.43 36.40
C PRO A 186 -4.47 -0.21 35.14
N VAL A 187 -4.61 -1.09 34.14
CA VAL A 187 -3.87 -0.98 32.88
C VAL A 187 -4.28 0.27 32.10
N ARG A 188 -5.59 0.56 32.01
CA ARG A 188 -6.13 1.78 31.39
C ARG A 188 -5.59 3.03 32.08
N ALA A 189 -5.54 3.03 33.40
CA ALA A 189 -5.11 4.20 34.15
C ALA A 189 -3.61 4.48 34.03
N ILE A 190 -2.78 3.42 34.03
CA ILE A 190 -1.34 3.54 33.70
C ILE A 190 -1.17 4.08 32.29
N PHE A 191 -1.92 3.53 31.32
CA PHE A 191 -1.90 3.99 29.94
C PHE A 191 -2.28 5.47 29.81
N LEU A 192 -3.42 5.89 30.34
CA LEU A 192 -3.88 7.29 30.27
C LEU A 192 -2.96 8.25 31.04
N GLY A 193 -2.50 7.85 32.23
CA GLY A 193 -1.57 8.64 33.05
C GLY A 193 -0.18 8.78 32.45
N SER A 194 0.22 7.87 31.56
CA SER A 194 1.52 7.92 30.89
C SER A 194 1.64 9.04 29.86
N TRP A 195 0.56 9.45 29.20
CA TRP A 195 0.60 10.48 28.16
C TRP A 195 1.05 11.85 28.69
N PRO A 196 0.43 12.40 29.77
CA PRO A 196 0.91 13.63 30.39
C PRO A 196 2.33 13.50 30.95
N LEU A 197 2.70 12.32 31.49
CA LEU A 197 4.04 12.06 32.00
C LEU A 197 5.09 12.11 30.89
N LEU A 198 4.84 11.45 29.76
CA LEU A 198 5.71 11.49 28.58
C LEU A 198 5.79 12.91 28.02
N GLY A 199 4.66 13.62 27.95
CA GLY A 199 4.61 15.04 27.58
C GLY A 199 5.46 15.91 28.50
N TRP A 200 5.39 15.70 29.81
CA TRP A 200 6.20 16.41 30.79
C TRP A 200 7.69 16.10 30.65
N LEU A 201 8.06 14.82 30.46
CA LEU A 201 9.44 14.40 30.23
C LEU A 201 10.03 15.06 28.97
N LEU A 202 9.27 15.08 27.88
CA LEU A 202 9.71 15.61 26.58
C LEU A 202 9.72 17.14 26.52
N LEU A 203 8.63 17.78 26.95
CA LEU A 203 8.41 19.21 26.78
C LEU A 203 9.02 20.03 27.91
N VAL A 204 9.08 19.50 29.14
CA VAL A 204 9.46 20.26 30.34
C VAL A 204 10.80 19.78 30.89
N TRP A 205 10.90 18.53 31.34
CA TRP A 205 12.07 18.00 32.08
C TRP A 205 13.37 18.10 31.28
N ARG A 206 13.33 17.82 29.98
CA ARG A 206 14.53 17.83 29.11
C ARG A 206 14.89 19.17 28.51
N SER A 207 14.00 20.14 28.63
CA SER A 207 14.16 21.40 27.93
C SER A 207 15.02 22.36 28.74
N ARG A 208 15.98 23.05 28.10
CA ARG A 208 16.69 24.16 28.75
C ARG A 208 15.69 25.29 29.05
N PRO A 209 15.86 26.04 30.16
CA PRO A 209 15.01 27.17 30.45
C PRO A 209 15.15 28.21 29.33
N THR A 210 14.11 28.33 28.53
CA THR A 210 13.95 29.33 27.47
C THR A 210 12.76 30.20 27.86
N GLY A 211 12.81 31.50 27.58
CA GLY A 211 11.95 32.56 28.13
C GLY A 211 10.45 32.27 28.30
N ARG A 212 9.77 33.12 29.10
CA ARG A 212 8.40 32.92 29.64
C ARG A 212 7.38 32.33 28.66
N ARG A 213 7.32 32.79 27.40
CA ARG A 213 6.38 32.30 26.37
C ARG A 213 6.57 30.80 26.03
N ALA A 214 7.80 30.35 25.89
CA ALA A 214 8.10 28.94 25.59
C ALA A 214 7.76 28.02 26.77
N SER A 215 7.98 28.50 27.99
CA SER A 215 7.58 27.79 29.20
C SER A 215 6.06 27.63 29.28
N VAL A 216 5.29 28.70 29.01
CA VAL A 216 3.82 28.63 29.02
C VAL A 216 3.33 27.61 27.99
N ALA A 217 3.80 27.68 26.74
CA ALA A 217 3.36 26.75 25.69
C ALA A 217 3.63 25.27 26.03
N ARG A 218 4.79 24.96 26.63
CA ARG A 218 5.15 23.59 27.05
C ARG A 218 4.22 23.08 28.15
N TRP A 219 3.97 23.88 29.17
CA TRP A 219 3.07 23.51 30.26
C TRP A 219 1.61 23.40 29.80
N SER A 220 1.16 24.28 28.90
CA SER A 220 -0.14 24.15 28.23
C SER A 220 -0.28 22.82 27.50
N GLY A 221 0.78 22.34 26.84
CA GLY A 221 0.80 21.02 26.21
C GLY A 221 0.62 19.87 27.21
N VAL A 222 1.32 19.91 28.35
CA VAL A 222 1.17 18.90 29.41
C VAL A 222 -0.23 18.93 30.03
N THR A 223 -0.77 20.12 30.30
CA THR A 223 -2.14 20.28 30.82
C THR A 223 -3.18 19.78 29.82
N LEU A 224 -3.02 20.05 28.53
CA LEU A 224 -3.91 19.53 27.48
C LEU A 224 -3.92 17.99 27.47
N LEU A 225 -2.74 17.35 27.57
CA LEU A 225 -2.66 15.88 27.67
C LEU A 225 -3.35 15.36 28.93
N ALA A 226 -3.25 16.07 30.05
CA ALA A 226 -3.92 15.68 31.30
C ALA A 226 -5.45 15.80 31.18
N LEU A 227 -5.96 16.88 30.56
CA LEU A 227 -7.38 17.05 30.28
C LEU A 227 -7.91 15.97 29.34
N LEU A 228 -7.14 15.62 28.29
CA LEU A 228 -7.49 14.52 27.39
C LEU A 228 -7.52 13.17 28.11
N ALA A 229 -6.60 12.92 29.05
CA ALA A 229 -6.62 11.73 29.88
C ALA A 229 -7.86 11.68 30.80
N GLY A 230 -8.24 12.80 31.41
CA GLY A 230 -9.47 12.93 32.20
C GLY A 230 -10.74 12.71 31.37
N TRP A 231 -10.81 13.32 30.17
CA TRP A 231 -11.90 13.08 29.22
C TRP A 231 -11.98 11.60 28.81
N ALA A 232 -10.83 10.98 28.51
CA ALA A 232 -10.80 9.57 28.15
C ALA A 232 -11.28 8.67 29.30
N ALA A 233 -10.98 9.02 30.55
CA ALA A 233 -11.52 8.34 31.72
C ALA A 233 -13.04 8.55 31.89
N ALA A 234 -13.56 9.74 31.57
CA ALA A 234 -15.00 10.07 31.63
C ALA A 234 -15.84 9.37 30.56
N PHE A 235 -15.28 9.14 29.37
CA PHE A 235 -15.99 8.52 28.25
C PHE A 235 -15.30 7.22 27.83
N PRO A 236 -15.30 6.17 28.69
CA PRO A 236 -14.47 4.98 28.50
C PRO A 236 -14.80 4.22 27.21
N VAL A 237 -16.06 4.21 26.76
CA VAL A 237 -16.41 3.50 25.53
C VAL A 237 -15.90 4.23 24.29
N THR A 238 -16.23 5.51 24.15
CA THR A 238 -15.76 6.34 23.03
C THR A 238 -14.25 6.42 23.00
N SER A 239 -13.62 6.62 24.16
CA SER A 239 -12.17 6.67 24.27
C SER A 239 -11.53 5.29 24.11
N GLY A 240 -12.22 4.20 24.46
CA GLY A 240 -11.76 2.83 24.24
C GLY A 240 -11.71 2.50 22.75
N TYR A 241 -12.75 2.90 22.00
CA TYR A 241 -12.80 2.75 20.55
C TYR A 241 -11.74 3.62 19.86
N LEU A 242 -11.68 4.91 20.18
CA LEU A 242 -10.73 5.82 19.51
C LEU A 242 -9.28 5.56 19.94
N LEU A 243 -9.05 5.31 21.24
CA LEU A 243 -7.74 5.18 21.87
C LEU A 243 -7.72 3.90 22.74
N PRO A 244 -7.59 2.72 22.13
CA PRO A 244 -7.57 1.46 22.86
C PRO A 244 -6.32 1.36 23.74
N THR A 245 -6.46 0.69 24.87
CA THR A 245 -5.38 0.55 25.85
C THR A 245 -4.25 -0.30 25.27
N ILE A 246 -3.03 0.23 25.26
CA ILE A 246 -1.83 -0.56 24.89
C ILE A 246 -1.25 -1.15 26.18
N GLY A 247 -1.13 -2.48 26.20
CA GLY A 247 -0.80 -3.24 27.41
C GLY A 247 0.67 -3.21 27.83
N TRP A 248 0.88 -3.68 29.06
CA TRP A 248 2.17 -3.92 29.71
C TRP A 248 2.90 -5.13 29.09
N PRO A 249 4.26 -5.20 29.05
CA PRO A 249 5.23 -4.31 29.72
C PRO A 249 5.75 -3.15 28.87
N TRP A 250 5.56 -3.16 27.56
CA TRP A 250 6.29 -2.26 26.67
C TRP A 250 5.77 -0.81 26.72
N TRP A 251 4.47 -0.61 26.96
CA TRP A 251 3.93 0.71 27.21
C TRP A 251 3.61 0.91 28.70
N PRO A 252 4.02 2.02 29.35
CA PRO A 252 4.87 3.10 28.85
C PRO A 252 6.37 2.88 29.12
N VAL A 253 6.77 1.71 29.65
CA VAL A 253 8.15 1.47 30.13
C VAL A 253 9.18 1.74 29.04
N LEU A 254 8.98 1.20 27.84
CA LEU A 254 9.93 1.35 26.74
C LEU A 254 10.10 2.84 26.33
N PRO A 255 9.04 3.62 26.04
CA PRO A 255 9.17 5.06 25.82
C PRO A 255 9.86 5.81 26.96
N ILE A 256 9.54 5.52 28.21
CA ILE A 256 10.15 6.17 29.37
C ILE A 256 11.65 5.85 29.43
N VAL A 257 12.02 4.57 29.33
CA VAL A 257 13.41 4.11 29.33
C VAL A 257 14.16 4.73 28.15
N MET A 258 13.59 4.71 26.95
CA MET A 258 14.19 5.30 25.76
C MET A 258 14.44 6.78 25.93
N ILE A 259 13.46 7.52 26.45
CA ILE A 259 13.65 8.93 26.80
C ILE A 259 14.80 8.96 27.79
N VAL A 260 14.64 8.51 29.04
CA VAL A 260 15.61 8.65 30.13
C VAL A 260 17.04 8.25 29.72
N ALA A 261 17.23 7.10 29.07
CA ALA A 261 18.54 6.59 28.65
C ALA A 261 19.15 7.28 27.42
N TRP A 262 18.37 8.01 26.62
CA TRP A 262 18.83 8.65 25.37
C TRP A 262 20.14 9.45 25.48
N PRO A 263 20.40 10.28 26.52
CA PRO A 263 21.63 11.05 26.62
C PRO A 263 22.87 10.16 26.76
N SER A 264 22.75 9.07 27.52
CA SER A 264 23.80 8.07 27.70
C SER A 264 24.02 7.26 26.42
N VAL A 265 22.94 6.88 25.74
CA VAL A 265 23.04 6.24 24.41
C VAL A 265 23.73 7.18 23.42
N LEU A 266 23.34 8.45 23.40
CA LEU A 266 23.89 9.45 22.48
C LEU A 266 25.37 9.75 22.79
N SER A 267 25.79 9.74 24.05
CA SER A 267 27.20 9.92 24.42
C SER A 267 28.05 8.75 23.95
N VAL A 268 27.61 7.51 24.18
CA VAL A 268 28.28 6.30 23.69
C VAL A 268 28.34 6.28 22.16
N VAL A 269 27.25 6.60 21.47
CA VAL A 269 27.20 6.71 20.00
C VAL A 269 28.18 7.77 19.50
N ARG A 270 28.29 8.93 20.16
CA ARG A 270 29.23 10.00 19.78
C ARG A 270 30.69 9.59 19.99
N GLN A 271 30.99 8.91 21.09
CA GLN A 271 32.33 8.39 21.38
C GLN A 271 32.73 7.32 20.36
N GLY A 272 31.84 6.34 20.11
CA GLY A 272 32.03 5.31 19.08
C GLY A 272 32.19 5.90 17.69
N ALA A 273 31.44 6.95 17.34
CA ALA A 273 31.60 7.68 16.08
C ALA A 273 32.94 8.42 15.98
N GLY A 274 33.57 8.79 17.10
CA GLY A 274 34.94 9.33 17.11
C GLY A 274 35.96 8.26 16.72
N TYR A 275 35.87 7.08 17.34
CA TYR A 275 36.74 5.93 17.05
C TYR A 275 36.53 5.37 15.62
N ALA A 276 35.28 5.24 15.17
CA ALA A 276 35.00 4.78 13.81
C ALA A 276 35.59 5.72 12.75
N ARG A 277 35.63 7.04 13.02
CA ARG A 277 36.23 8.02 12.12
C ARG A 277 37.76 7.90 12.04
N SER A 278 38.44 7.45 13.10
CA SER A 278 39.89 7.22 13.05
C SER A 278 40.27 5.93 12.32
N ALA A 279 39.35 4.97 12.16
CA ALA A 279 39.52 3.70 11.43
C ALA A 279 38.78 3.65 10.07
N ALA A 280 38.57 4.82 9.45
CA ALA A 280 37.52 5.09 8.47
C ALA A 280 37.28 4.07 7.33
N PRO A 281 38.28 3.50 6.63
CA PRO A 281 37.99 2.62 5.50
C PRO A 281 37.42 1.26 5.96
N ARG A 282 37.95 0.72 7.06
CA ARG A 282 37.52 -0.58 7.60
C ARG A 282 36.15 -0.46 8.25
N SER A 283 35.95 0.55 9.09
CA SER A 283 34.68 0.77 9.79
C SER A 283 33.51 1.02 8.82
N PHE A 284 33.74 1.73 7.70
CA PHE A 284 32.71 1.92 6.67
C PHE A 284 32.19 0.59 6.12
N TRP A 285 33.09 -0.25 5.60
CA TRP A 285 32.73 -1.53 5.00
C TRP A 285 32.17 -2.53 6.01
N SER A 286 32.68 -2.51 7.26
CA SER A 286 32.08 -3.29 8.35
C SER A 286 30.64 -2.85 8.63
N GLY A 287 30.34 -1.54 8.58
CA GLY A 287 28.99 -1.03 8.73
C GLY A 287 28.05 -1.44 7.59
N VAL A 288 28.52 -1.34 6.34
CA VAL A 288 27.78 -1.80 5.15
C VAL A 288 27.51 -3.31 5.22
N GLY A 289 28.54 -4.11 5.53
CA GLY A 289 28.42 -5.56 5.69
C GLY A 289 27.45 -5.95 6.80
N LEU A 290 27.52 -5.27 7.95
CA LEU A 290 26.60 -5.50 9.08
C LEU A 290 25.14 -5.15 8.72
N ALA A 291 24.93 -4.02 8.03
CA ALA A 291 23.61 -3.62 7.57
C ALA A 291 23.05 -4.62 6.55
N PHE A 292 23.86 -5.08 5.59
CA PHE A 292 23.45 -6.09 4.61
C PHE A 292 23.13 -7.43 5.29
N ALA A 293 24.00 -7.91 6.19
CA ALA A 293 23.77 -9.12 6.96
C ALA A 293 22.48 -9.06 7.78
N ALA A 294 22.15 -7.91 8.36
CA ALA A 294 20.88 -7.73 9.08
C ALA A 294 19.65 -7.84 8.17
N VAL A 295 19.72 -7.29 6.94
CA VAL A 295 18.63 -7.42 5.95
C VAL A 295 18.44 -8.88 5.54
N ILE A 296 19.53 -9.62 5.29
CA ILE A 296 19.46 -11.05 4.98
C ILE A 296 18.91 -11.84 6.17
N ALA A 297 19.39 -11.56 7.39
CA ALA A 297 18.94 -12.23 8.61
C ALA A 297 17.43 -12.09 8.84
N MET A 298 16.86 -10.90 8.62
CA MET A 298 15.41 -10.69 8.73
C MET A 298 14.63 -11.50 7.69
N ARG A 299 15.16 -11.64 6.46
CA ARG A 299 14.55 -12.50 5.42
C ARG A 299 14.63 -13.99 5.75
N LEU A 300 15.62 -14.39 6.55
CA LEU A 300 15.77 -15.75 7.08
C LEU A 300 14.98 -15.98 8.39
N GLY A 301 14.11 -15.06 8.78
CA GLY A 301 13.21 -15.22 9.93
C GLY A 301 13.76 -14.72 11.28
N VAL A 302 14.90 -14.01 11.30
CA VAL A 302 15.36 -13.36 12.54
C VAL A 302 14.36 -12.30 12.98
N SER A 303 14.10 -12.23 14.29
CA SER A 303 13.19 -11.26 14.90
C SER A 303 13.40 -9.85 14.34
N PRO A 304 12.35 -9.16 13.86
CA PRO A 304 12.46 -7.80 13.33
C PRO A 304 13.13 -6.84 14.30
N VAL A 305 12.87 -6.96 15.61
CA VAL A 305 13.48 -6.09 16.63
C VAL A 305 15.00 -6.23 16.64
N VAL A 306 15.51 -7.46 16.60
CA VAL A 306 16.95 -7.73 16.57
C VAL A 306 17.55 -7.30 15.23
N GLY A 307 16.89 -7.65 14.13
CA GLY A 307 17.33 -7.28 12.78
C GLY A 307 17.43 -5.77 12.58
N PHE A 308 16.40 -5.01 12.97
CA PHE A 308 16.42 -3.54 12.89
C PHE A 308 17.44 -2.90 13.83
N ALA A 309 17.70 -3.47 15.01
CA ALA A 309 18.74 -2.98 15.91
C ALA A 309 20.14 -3.13 15.28
N ILE A 310 20.44 -4.30 14.70
CA ILE A 310 21.70 -4.56 13.99
C ILE A 310 21.80 -3.68 12.74
N LEU A 311 20.72 -3.55 11.98
CA LEU A 311 20.65 -2.68 10.80
C LEU A 311 20.94 -1.23 11.17
N ALA A 312 20.31 -0.71 12.23
CA ALA A 312 20.55 0.65 12.71
C ALA A 312 22.00 0.85 13.16
N ALA A 313 22.60 -0.13 13.84
CA ALA A 313 24.00 -0.09 14.24
C ALA A 313 24.96 -0.09 13.02
N GLY A 314 24.72 -0.95 12.03
CA GLY A 314 25.49 -1.01 10.78
C GLY A 314 25.37 0.27 9.96
N VAL A 315 24.16 0.80 9.81
CA VAL A 315 23.90 2.09 9.15
C VAL A 315 24.59 3.22 9.89
N ALA A 316 24.50 3.28 11.22
CA ALA A 316 25.18 4.31 12.01
C ALA A 316 26.71 4.24 11.81
N LEU A 317 27.30 3.04 11.81
CA LEU A 317 28.73 2.84 11.59
C LEU A 317 29.16 3.26 10.17
N ALA A 318 28.39 2.92 9.14
CA ALA A 318 28.68 3.31 7.75
C ALA A 318 28.46 4.81 7.50
N VAL A 319 27.38 5.39 8.02
CA VAL A 319 27.05 6.80 7.78
C VAL A 319 27.95 7.73 8.59
N THR A 320 28.42 7.33 9.78
CA THR A 320 29.32 8.15 10.60
C THR A 320 30.70 8.34 9.96
N THR A 321 31.15 7.36 9.17
CA THR A 321 32.45 7.34 8.49
C THR A 321 32.45 8.08 7.13
N ILE A 322 31.29 8.24 6.48
CA ILE A 322 31.15 9.13 5.32
C ILE A 322 31.33 10.58 5.78
N GLY A 323 32.48 11.18 5.44
CA GLY A 323 32.86 12.55 5.83
C GLY A 323 31.95 13.65 5.25
N GLU A 324 32.08 14.88 5.77
CA GLU A 324 31.32 16.06 5.35
C GLU A 324 31.57 16.50 3.89
N CYS A 325 32.60 15.94 3.22
CA CYS A 325 32.91 16.16 1.81
C CYS A 325 31.71 15.97 0.86
N HIS A 326 30.77 15.10 1.21
CA HIS A 326 29.57 14.87 0.39
C HIS A 326 28.63 16.09 0.37
N ALA A 327 28.54 16.85 1.48
CA ALA A 327 27.68 18.02 1.57
C ALA A 327 28.21 19.22 0.75
N GLY A 328 29.53 19.35 0.63
CA GLY A 328 30.20 20.37 -0.18
C GLY A 328 30.03 20.14 -1.68
N ALA A 329 30.23 18.90 -2.14
CA ALA A 329 30.07 18.54 -3.55
C ALA A 329 28.61 18.68 -4.03
N LEU A 330 27.63 18.27 -3.22
CA LEU A 330 26.21 18.50 -3.51
C LEU A 330 25.83 19.98 -3.53
N ALA A 331 26.44 20.81 -2.67
CA ALA A 331 26.21 22.25 -2.69
C ALA A 331 26.76 22.91 -3.97
N HIS A 332 27.88 22.41 -4.49
CA HIS A 332 28.49 22.88 -5.75
C HIS A 332 27.68 22.43 -6.98
N GLU A 333 27.24 21.17 -7.05
CA GLU A 333 26.35 20.67 -8.13
C GLU A 333 24.96 21.33 -8.09
N ARG A 334 24.44 21.71 -6.92
CA ARG A 334 23.16 22.42 -6.77
C ARG A 334 23.20 23.90 -7.16
N ALA A 335 24.39 24.51 -7.23
CA ALA A 335 24.56 25.95 -7.46
C ALA A 335 24.65 26.33 -8.96
N GLY A 336 24.86 25.38 -9.87
CA GLY A 336 25.05 25.66 -11.29
C GLY A 336 24.15 24.81 -12.18
N GLY A 337 23.67 25.39 -13.29
CA GLY A 337 23.05 24.66 -14.40
C GLY A 337 24.08 23.81 -15.14
N VAL A 338 24.68 22.83 -14.47
CA VAL A 338 25.70 21.95 -15.05
C VAL A 338 25.04 21.16 -16.18
N PRO A 339 25.55 21.27 -17.43
CA PRO A 339 24.99 20.57 -18.58
C PRO A 339 25.00 19.06 -18.33
N VAL A 340 24.08 18.34 -18.98
CA VAL A 340 24.08 16.88 -18.95
C VAL A 340 25.36 16.41 -19.63
N LEU A 341 26.20 15.69 -18.88
CA LEU A 341 27.45 15.15 -19.43
C LEU A 341 27.13 14.00 -20.39
N ARG A 342 27.94 13.81 -21.44
CA ARG A 342 27.73 12.71 -22.40
C ARG A 342 27.59 11.34 -21.72
N GLY A 343 28.42 11.06 -20.72
CA GLY A 343 28.33 9.81 -19.95
C GLY A 343 27.04 9.66 -19.13
N GLU A 344 26.50 10.77 -18.60
CA GLU A 344 25.21 10.79 -17.90
C GLU A 344 24.07 10.47 -18.89
N ALA A 345 24.07 11.10 -20.07
CA ALA A 345 23.09 10.86 -21.11
C ALA A 345 23.13 9.41 -21.64
N LEU A 346 24.31 8.85 -21.89
CA LEU A 346 24.47 7.47 -22.34
C LEU A 346 24.00 6.47 -21.27
N ALA A 347 24.32 6.71 -19.99
CA ALA A 347 23.84 5.87 -18.91
C ALA A 347 22.31 5.89 -18.82
N LEU A 348 21.68 7.07 -18.92
CA LEU A 348 20.22 7.19 -18.92
C LEU A 348 19.58 6.53 -20.12
N ALA A 349 20.16 6.68 -21.32
CA ALA A 349 19.68 6.00 -22.52
C ALA A 349 19.71 4.47 -22.32
N GLY A 350 20.80 3.92 -21.77
CA GLY A 350 20.91 2.51 -21.42
C GLY A 350 19.89 2.05 -20.37
N ILE A 351 19.68 2.85 -19.32
CA ILE A 351 18.70 2.56 -18.26
C ILE A 351 17.27 2.59 -18.81
N THR A 352 16.92 3.59 -19.62
CA THR A 352 15.60 3.68 -20.25
C THR A 352 15.37 2.56 -21.25
N ALA A 353 16.39 2.20 -22.04
CA ALA A 353 16.32 1.05 -22.94
C ALA A 353 16.10 -0.26 -22.16
N ALA A 354 16.85 -0.47 -21.06
CA ALA A 354 16.63 -1.63 -20.19
C ALA A 354 15.22 -1.61 -19.59
N ALA A 355 14.75 -0.48 -19.08
CA ALA A 355 13.41 -0.33 -18.52
C ALA A 355 12.30 -0.67 -19.53
N LEU A 356 12.50 -0.28 -20.80
CA LEU A 356 11.61 -0.58 -21.90
C LEU A 356 11.62 -2.07 -22.25
N VAL A 357 12.81 -2.66 -22.44
CA VAL A 357 12.96 -4.10 -22.74
C VAL A 357 12.31 -4.94 -21.65
N LEU A 358 12.58 -4.66 -20.37
CA LEU A 358 12.02 -5.39 -19.25
C LEU A 358 10.48 -5.23 -19.13
N ARG A 359 9.89 -4.18 -19.69
CA ARG A 359 8.42 -3.98 -19.63
C ARG A 359 7.70 -4.45 -20.89
N LEU A 360 8.36 -4.51 -22.03
CA LEU A 360 7.77 -4.98 -23.28
C LEU A 360 8.03 -6.47 -23.56
N TYR A 361 9.11 -7.03 -23.01
CA TYR A 361 9.43 -8.45 -23.19
C TYR A 361 8.28 -9.33 -22.70
N ARG A 362 7.73 -10.17 -23.59
CA ARG A 362 6.59 -11.07 -23.32
C ARG A 362 5.41 -10.36 -22.64
N LEU A 363 5.11 -9.12 -23.03
CA LEU A 363 4.02 -8.35 -22.42
C LEU A 363 2.64 -8.99 -22.66
N ASP A 364 2.48 -9.72 -23.76
CA ASP A 364 1.28 -10.49 -24.02
C ASP A 364 1.16 -11.68 -23.04
N ASP A 365 2.25 -12.38 -22.73
CA ASP A 365 2.19 -13.63 -21.96
C ASP A 365 2.41 -13.50 -20.45
N LEU A 366 3.06 -12.42 -20.00
CA LEU A 366 3.43 -12.24 -18.60
C LEU A 366 2.90 -10.91 -18.06
N PRO A 367 2.02 -10.94 -17.03
CA PRO A 367 1.52 -12.11 -16.29
C PRO A 367 0.66 -13.10 -17.10
N ALA A 368 0.57 -14.36 -16.62
CA ALA A 368 0.06 -15.55 -17.32
C ALA A 368 -1.45 -15.56 -17.72
N GLY A 369 -2.15 -14.45 -17.52
CA GLY A 369 -3.52 -14.23 -17.93
C GLY A 369 -3.88 -12.75 -17.79
N LEU A 370 -5.00 -12.32 -18.34
CA LEU A 370 -5.60 -11.02 -18.01
C LEU A 370 -6.27 -11.09 -16.66
N TRP A 371 -6.20 -10.01 -15.90
CA TRP A 371 -7.12 -9.80 -14.79
C TRP A 371 -8.41 -9.16 -15.31
N ARG A 372 -9.56 -9.52 -14.74
CA ARG A 372 -10.88 -9.03 -15.17
C ARG A 372 -10.96 -7.51 -15.35
N ASP A 373 -10.29 -6.75 -14.48
CA ASP A 373 -10.30 -5.29 -14.57
C ASP A 373 -9.46 -4.79 -15.76
N GLU A 374 -8.38 -5.48 -16.16
CA GLU A 374 -7.66 -5.16 -17.41
C GLU A 374 -8.57 -5.28 -18.62
N ALA A 375 -9.37 -6.36 -18.66
CA ALA A 375 -10.32 -6.59 -19.73
C ALA A 375 -11.45 -5.56 -19.73
N ARG A 376 -11.98 -5.20 -18.55
CA ARG A 376 -12.95 -4.10 -18.41
C ARG A 376 -12.39 -2.76 -18.88
N HIS A 377 -11.15 -2.44 -18.52
CA HIS A 377 -10.48 -1.23 -19.00
C HIS A 377 -10.37 -1.23 -20.52
N GLY A 378 -10.04 -2.38 -21.11
CA GLY A 378 -10.03 -2.57 -22.56
C GLY A 378 -11.39 -2.37 -23.22
N LEU A 379 -12.47 -2.93 -22.65
CA LEU A 379 -13.84 -2.75 -23.12
C LEU A 379 -14.28 -1.29 -23.02
N LEU A 380 -13.99 -0.60 -21.92
CA LEU A 380 -14.27 0.83 -21.74
C LEU A 380 -13.50 1.68 -22.75
N ALA A 381 -12.23 1.37 -23.01
CA ALA A 381 -11.43 2.06 -24.01
C ALA A 381 -11.97 1.87 -25.43
N LEU A 382 -12.43 0.65 -25.77
CA LEU A 382 -13.10 0.38 -27.04
C LEU A 382 -14.46 1.08 -27.13
N GLN A 383 -15.20 1.22 -26.03
CA GLN A 383 -16.43 2.00 -25.99
C GLN A 383 -16.16 3.48 -26.24
N ILE A 384 -15.14 4.07 -25.59
CA ILE A 384 -14.70 5.44 -25.85
C ILE A 384 -14.35 5.66 -27.33
N TRP A 385 -13.68 4.67 -27.94
CA TRP A 385 -13.30 4.74 -29.35
C TRP A 385 -14.50 4.67 -30.31
N ASN A 386 -15.42 3.74 -30.07
CA ASN A 386 -16.51 3.41 -31.01
C ASN A 386 -17.80 4.20 -30.80
N ASP A 387 -18.04 4.72 -29.59
CA ASP A 387 -19.23 5.51 -29.26
C ASP A 387 -18.83 6.98 -29.04
N PRO A 388 -19.14 7.89 -29.99
CA PRO A 388 -18.85 9.31 -29.85
C PRO A 388 -19.54 9.99 -28.66
N SER A 389 -20.64 9.43 -28.16
CA SER A 389 -21.40 9.99 -27.03
C SER A 389 -20.80 9.62 -25.67
N TYR A 390 -20.02 8.55 -25.60
CA TYR A 390 -19.42 8.07 -24.36
C TYR A 390 -18.09 8.78 -24.08
N ARG A 391 -18.14 9.91 -23.37
CA ARG A 391 -16.96 10.72 -22.97
C ARG A 391 -16.86 10.89 -21.45
N PRO A 392 -16.66 9.80 -20.69
CA PRO A 392 -16.61 9.88 -19.24
C PRO A 392 -15.36 10.64 -18.77
N VAL A 393 -15.50 11.36 -17.66
CA VAL A 393 -14.36 11.89 -16.88
C VAL A 393 -13.97 10.91 -15.78
N TYR A 394 -14.96 10.22 -15.21
CA TYR A 394 -14.84 9.20 -14.20
C TYR A 394 -15.85 8.09 -14.51
N VAL A 395 -15.47 6.82 -14.35
CA VAL A 395 -16.30 5.66 -14.65
C VAL A 395 -16.75 5.02 -13.34
N VAL A 396 -17.98 5.35 -12.92
CA VAL A 396 -18.55 4.93 -11.63
C VAL A 396 -18.95 3.46 -11.60
N ALA A 397 -19.59 2.97 -12.66
CA ALA A 397 -20.01 1.58 -12.81
C ALA A 397 -19.01 0.82 -13.68
N GLY A 398 -18.58 -0.36 -13.24
CA GLY A 398 -17.65 -1.22 -13.96
C GLY A 398 -16.18 -1.06 -13.58
N ALA A 399 -15.70 0.16 -13.30
CA ALA A 399 -14.30 0.40 -12.94
C ALA A 399 -14.09 1.12 -11.60
N ASP A 400 -14.95 2.10 -11.26
CA ASP A 400 -14.76 3.02 -10.14
C ASP A 400 -13.40 3.76 -10.20
N LEU A 401 -13.07 4.27 -11.40
CA LEU A 401 -11.77 4.87 -11.73
C LEU A 401 -11.91 6.12 -12.60
N PRO A 402 -10.97 7.08 -12.48
CA PRO A 402 -10.79 8.14 -13.46
C PRO A 402 -10.47 7.62 -14.87
N ALA A 403 -10.88 8.36 -15.91
CA ALA A 403 -10.89 7.82 -17.27
C ALA A 403 -9.57 7.96 -18.08
N LEU A 404 -8.52 8.63 -17.55
CA LEU A 404 -7.33 8.98 -18.36
C LEU A 404 -6.66 7.77 -19.01
N LEU A 405 -6.51 6.67 -18.27
CA LEU A 405 -5.91 5.44 -18.82
C LEU A 405 -6.71 4.94 -20.02
N PHE A 406 -8.04 4.95 -19.94
CA PHE A 406 -8.92 4.41 -20.98
C PHE A 406 -8.79 5.22 -22.28
N TYR A 407 -8.69 6.55 -22.17
CA TYR A 407 -8.42 7.40 -23.34
C TYR A 407 -7.05 7.13 -23.97
N LEU A 408 -6.03 6.80 -23.17
CA LEU A 408 -4.71 6.43 -23.70
C LEU A 408 -4.71 5.02 -24.31
N MET A 409 -5.52 4.10 -23.78
CA MET A 409 -5.68 2.75 -24.32
C MET A 409 -6.50 2.71 -25.62
N ALA A 410 -7.50 3.59 -25.76
CA ALA A 410 -8.42 3.60 -26.90
C ALA A 410 -7.72 3.58 -28.28
N PRO A 411 -6.77 4.49 -28.60
CA PRO A 411 -6.07 4.44 -29.88
C PRO A 411 -5.15 3.21 -30.01
N VAL A 412 -4.57 2.71 -28.92
CA VAL A 412 -3.73 1.51 -28.95
C VAL A 412 -4.55 0.28 -29.35
N LEU A 413 -5.71 0.11 -28.74
CA LEU A 413 -6.61 -1.01 -29.02
C LEU A 413 -7.28 -0.89 -30.40
N ALA A 414 -7.53 0.33 -30.87
CA ALA A 414 -8.03 0.55 -32.22
C ALA A 414 -7.01 0.16 -33.30
N LEU A 415 -5.72 0.41 -33.06
CA LEU A 415 -4.64 0.13 -34.02
C LEU A 415 -4.15 -1.31 -33.96
N LEU A 416 -4.04 -1.89 -32.75
CA LEU A 416 -3.47 -3.23 -32.55
C LEU A 416 -4.54 -4.32 -32.35
N GLY A 417 -5.80 -3.92 -32.15
CA GLY A 417 -6.89 -4.80 -31.77
C GLY A 417 -6.89 -5.16 -30.26
N PRO A 418 -7.96 -5.82 -29.76
CA PRO A 418 -7.98 -6.31 -28.39
C PRO A 418 -6.88 -7.36 -28.15
N GLY A 419 -6.35 -7.47 -26.95
CA GLY A 419 -5.24 -8.38 -26.65
C GLY A 419 -4.55 -7.97 -25.36
N ALA A 420 -3.88 -8.93 -24.70
CA ALA A 420 -3.26 -8.65 -23.40
C ALA A 420 -2.11 -7.65 -23.54
N GLY A 421 -1.21 -7.86 -24.49
CA GLY A 421 -0.09 -6.96 -24.76
C GLY A 421 -0.55 -5.54 -25.13
N ALA A 422 -1.57 -5.42 -25.97
CA ALA A 422 -2.14 -4.14 -26.38
C ALA A 422 -2.77 -3.39 -25.20
N ALA A 423 -3.55 -4.08 -24.35
CA ALA A 423 -4.14 -3.47 -23.15
C ALA A 423 -3.08 -2.97 -22.16
N ARG A 424 -1.96 -3.70 -22.04
CA ARG A 424 -0.88 -3.44 -21.09
C ARG A 424 0.11 -2.38 -21.56
N LEU A 425 0.14 -2.06 -22.85
CA LEU A 425 1.17 -1.22 -23.46
C LEU A 425 1.30 0.16 -22.80
N VAL A 426 0.17 0.81 -22.49
CA VAL A 426 0.17 2.15 -21.87
C VAL A 426 0.85 2.12 -20.50
N SER A 427 0.49 1.18 -19.64
CA SER A 427 1.09 1.01 -18.31
C SER A 427 2.57 0.63 -18.41
N ALA A 428 2.93 -0.23 -19.37
CA ALA A 428 4.31 -0.65 -19.61
C ALA A 428 5.20 0.52 -20.05
N VAL A 429 4.73 1.34 -20.99
CA VAL A 429 5.45 2.54 -21.43
C VAL A 429 5.53 3.57 -20.31
N ALA A 430 4.45 3.80 -19.56
CA ALA A 430 4.46 4.71 -18.41
C ALA A 430 5.52 4.29 -17.38
N GLY A 431 5.57 2.99 -17.04
CA GLY A 431 6.57 2.43 -16.14
C GLY A 431 8.00 2.54 -16.68
N ALA A 432 8.20 2.38 -18.00
CA ALA A 432 9.51 2.48 -18.64
C ALA A 432 10.06 3.92 -18.63
N LEU A 433 9.17 4.92 -18.59
CA LEU A 433 9.52 6.34 -18.49
C LEU A 433 9.74 6.81 -17.06
N MET A 434 9.29 6.06 -16.04
CA MET A 434 9.47 6.45 -14.63
C MET A 434 10.95 6.65 -14.23
N PRO A 435 11.93 5.82 -14.64
CA PRO A 435 13.35 6.07 -14.35
C PRO A 435 13.86 7.41 -14.89
N LEU A 436 13.41 7.80 -16.08
CA LEU A 436 13.76 9.08 -16.68
C LEU A 436 13.13 10.24 -15.91
N ALA A 437 11.85 10.11 -15.55
CA ALA A 437 11.15 11.09 -14.72
C ALA A 437 11.76 11.20 -13.30
N LEU A 438 12.21 10.08 -12.74
CA LEU A 438 12.92 10.03 -11.47
C LEU A 438 14.25 10.77 -11.58
N TRP A 439 15.09 10.48 -12.58
CA TRP A 439 16.33 11.22 -12.79
C TRP A 439 16.07 12.72 -12.93
N TRP A 440 15.03 13.08 -13.70
CA TRP A 440 14.61 14.46 -13.86
C TRP A 440 14.26 15.10 -12.51
N ALA A 441 13.40 14.49 -11.70
CA ALA A 441 13.05 15.02 -10.37
C ALA A 441 14.23 15.04 -9.39
N ALA A 442 15.06 14.00 -9.41
CA ALA A 442 16.09 13.74 -8.41
C ALA A 442 17.39 14.50 -8.64
N ARG A 443 17.82 14.70 -9.89
CA ARG A 443 19.09 15.37 -10.22
C ARG A 443 19.32 16.69 -9.46
N PRO A 444 18.37 17.64 -9.43
CA PRO A 444 18.58 18.91 -8.72
C PRO A 444 18.40 18.79 -7.18
N VAL A 445 17.92 17.65 -6.68
CA VAL A 445 17.73 17.37 -5.25
C VAL A 445 18.96 16.67 -4.68
N ILE A 446 19.39 15.56 -5.28
CA ILE A 446 20.43 14.65 -4.76
C ILE A 446 21.70 14.59 -5.61
N GLY A 447 21.81 15.36 -6.69
CA GLY A 447 22.97 15.37 -7.59
C GLY A 447 22.83 14.40 -8.77
N ALA A 448 23.63 14.61 -9.81
CA ALA A 448 23.50 13.90 -11.09
C ALA A 448 23.77 12.39 -10.96
N ARG A 449 24.90 12.04 -10.33
CA ARG A 449 25.33 10.64 -10.21
C ARG A 449 24.38 9.83 -9.32
N ALA A 450 23.97 10.39 -8.18
CA ALA A 450 22.98 9.75 -7.31
C ALA A 450 21.61 9.58 -7.99
N ALA A 451 21.20 10.52 -8.83
CA ALA A 451 19.97 10.43 -9.61
C ALA A 451 20.03 9.31 -10.67
N VAL A 452 21.18 9.13 -11.35
CA VAL A 452 21.39 8.00 -12.28
C VAL A 452 21.30 6.67 -11.54
N TYR A 453 21.91 6.56 -10.36
CA TYR A 453 21.81 5.35 -9.53
C TYR A 453 20.39 5.06 -9.05
N GLY A 454 19.64 6.09 -8.64
CA GLY A 454 18.23 5.94 -8.29
C GLY A 454 17.38 5.51 -9.49
N ALA A 455 17.60 6.09 -10.67
CA ALA A 455 16.93 5.72 -11.91
C ALA A 455 17.20 4.26 -12.30
N ALA A 456 18.45 3.82 -12.19
CA ALA A 456 18.85 2.44 -12.41
C ALA A 456 18.07 1.47 -11.50
N LEU A 457 18.10 1.69 -10.17
CA LEU A 457 17.37 0.84 -9.22
C LEU A 457 15.86 0.81 -9.49
N LEU A 458 15.25 1.94 -9.88
CA LEU A 458 13.82 2.00 -10.23
C LEU A 458 13.50 1.24 -11.53
N ALA A 459 14.41 1.27 -12.51
CA ALA A 459 14.19 0.68 -13.83
C ALA A 459 13.89 -0.82 -13.78
N TRP A 460 14.56 -1.54 -12.88
CA TRP A 460 14.42 -2.98 -12.74
C TRP A 460 13.87 -3.43 -11.40
N ALA A 461 13.42 -2.54 -10.51
CA ALA A 461 12.75 -2.95 -9.27
C ALA A 461 11.55 -3.85 -9.60
N SER A 462 11.56 -5.09 -9.11
CA SER A 462 10.53 -6.09 -9.38
C SER A 462 9.13 -5.60 -9.01
N TRP A 463 8.98 -4.86 -7.91
CA TRP A 463 7.72 -4.19 -7.55
C TRP A 463 7.24 -3.22 -8.63
N GLY A 464 8.15 -2.38 -9.15
CA GLY A 464 7.84 -1.46 -10.24
C GLY A 464 7.59 -2.17 -11.58
N LEU A 465 8.24 -3.31 -11.84
CA LEU A 465 7.99 -4.15 -13.02
C LEU A 465 6.58 -4.77 -12.94
N SER A 466 6.23 -5.41 -11.82
CA SER A 466 4.91 -5.99 -11.60
C SER A 466 3.80 -4.97 -11.81
N MET A 467 3.87 -3.81 -11.17
CA MET A 467 2.83 -2.78 -11.24
C MET A 467 2.66 -2.09 -12.60
N SER A 468 3.64 -2.23 -13.50
CA SER A 468 3.60 -1.61 -14.83
C SER A 468 3.38 -2.58 -15.97
N ARG A 469 3.23 -3.88 -15.69
CA ARG A 469 3.07 -4.93 -16.71
C ARG A 469 1.66 -5.53 -16.77
N TRP A 470 0.72 -4.92 -16.08
CA TRP A 470 -0.71 -5.18 -16.25
C TRP A 470 -1.46 -3.84 -16.40
N ALA A 471 -2.61 -3.84 -17.08
CA ALA A 471 -3.31 -2.65 -17.58
C ALA A 471 -4.05 -1.88 -16.47
N PHE A 472 -3.30 -1.18 -15.62
CA PHE A 472 -3.82 -0.41 -14.49
C PHE A 472 -3.26 1.02 -14.41
N PRO A 473 -4.04 2.00 -13.92
CA PRO A 473 -3.63 3.40 -13.99
C PRO A 473 -2.62 3.83 -12.93
N ALA A 474 -2.40 3.02 -11.89
CA ALA A 474 -1.55 3.37 -10.76
C ALA A 474 -0.08 3.61 -11.12
N THR A 475 0.40 3.26 -12.31
CA THR A 475 1.77 3.62 -12.74
C THR A 475 1.81 5.04 -13.35
N LEU A 476 0.71 5.47 -13.96
CA LEU A 476 0.61 6.72 -14.71
C LEU A 476 0.58 7.96 -13.81
N ASP A 477 -0.14 7.92 -12.69
CA ASP A 477 -0.17 9.03 -11.73
C ASP A 477 1.23 9.34 -11.17
N HIS A 478 2.01 8.32 -10.84
CA HIS A 478 3.37 8.49 -10.31
C HIS A 478 4.35 9.04 -11.35
N LEU A 479 4.22 8.65 -12.64
CA LEU A 479 4.99 9.26 -13.73
C LEU A 479 4.69 10.77 -13.82
N LEU A 480 3.40 11.13 -13.78
CA LEU A 480 2.95 12.51 -13.84
C LEU A 480 3.40 13.33 -12.62
N GLU A 481 3.34 12.74 -11.42
CA GLU A 481 3.82 13.36 -10.18
C GLU A 481 5.35 13.62 -10.22
N LEU A 482 6.15 12.65 -10.67
CA LEU A 482 7.60 12.81 -10.83
C LEU A 482 7.94 13.93 -11.83
N ALA A 483 7.25 13.96 -12.98
CA ALA A 483 7.43 15.00 -13.97
C ALA A 483 7.04 16.38 -13.42
N ALA A 484 5.92 16.47 -12.69
CA ALA A 484 5.45 17.68 -12.03
C ALA A 484 6.48 18.20 -11.02
N VAL A 485 6.98 17.33 -10.14
CA VAL A 485 7.99 17.68 -9.13
C VAL A 485 9.29 18.16 -9.79
N GLY A 486 9.74 17.49 -10.84
CA GLY A 486 10.96 17.90 -11.55
C GLY A 486 10.82 19.24 -12.29
N CYS A 487 9.64 19.55 -12.82
CA CYS A 487 9.33 20.88 -13.38
C CYS A 487 9.30 21.95 -12.28
N MET A 488 8.60 21.69 -11.19
CA MET A 488 8.48 22.60 -10.04
C MET A 488 9.85 22.93 -9.44
N TRP A 489 10.69 21.92 -9.21
CA TRP A 489 11.98 22.13 -8.57
C TRP A 489 12.93 23.02 -9.39
N ARG A 490 12.88 22.90 -10.72
CA ARG A 490 13.67 23.73 -11.65
C ARG A 490 13.09 25.13 -11.79
N ALA A 491 11.77 25.25 -11.92
CA ALA A 491 11.11 26.53 -12.08
C ALA A 491 11.27 27.43 -10.82
N LEU A 492 11.33 26.83 -9.63
CA LEU A 492 11.59 27.51 -8.36
C LEU A 492 13.08 27.68 -8.03
N ALA A 493 13.99 27.46 -8.99
CA ALA A 493 15.39 27.75 -8.76
C ALA A 493 15.61 29.27 -8.57
N PRO A 494 16.45 29.71 -7.59
CA PRO A 494 16.64 31.14 -7.32
C PRO A 494 16.99 31.97 -8.55
N GLN A 495 17.86 31.45 -9.43
CA GLN A 495 18.25 32.07 -10.69
C GLN A 495 17.13 32.21 -11.73
N MET A 496 16.09 31.37 -11.63
CA MET A 496 14.91 31.43 -12.50
C MET A 496 13.93 32.52 -12.03
N LEU A 497 13.85 32.72 -10.71
CA LEU A 497 12.93 33.68 -10.10
C LEU A 497 13.51 35.11 -10.03
N SER A 498 14.84 35.27 -9.92
CA SER A 498 15.49 36.57 -9.77
C SER A 498 15.69 37.33 -11.09
N ASN A 499 15.89 36.64 -12.21
CA ASN A 499 16.15 37.27 -13.50
C ASN A 499 14.84 37.49 -14.29
N ARG A 500 14.54 38.75 -14.67
CA ARG A 500 13.35 39.11 -15.47
C ARG A 500 13.24 38.30 -16.78
N GLY A 501 14.36 37.99 -17.44
CA GLY A 501 14.38 37.19 -18.66
C GLY A 501 13.98 35.72 -18.47
N ASN A 502 14.24 35.15 -17.30
CA ASN A 502 13.92 33.75 -16.98
C ASN A 502 12.54 33.57 -16.32
N ARG A 503 11.91 34.67 -15.88
CA ARG A 503 10.60 34.64 -15.20
C ARG A 503 9.52 33.96 -16.03
N ARG A 504 9.46 34.21 -17.35
CA ARG A 504 8.49 33.54 -18.25
C ARG A 504 8.67 32.02 -18.26
N ARG A 505 9.93 31.54 -18.26
CA ARG A 505 10.24 30.11 -18.18
C ARG A 505 9.88 29.52 -16.81
N ALA A 506 10.07 30.28 -15.73
CA ALA A 506 9.64 29.87 -14.39
C ALA A 506 8.10 29.75 -14.31
N LEU A 507 7.37 30.73 -14.86
CA LEU A 507 5.90 30.69 -14.94
C LEU A 507 5.43 29.48 -15.76
N ALA A 508 5.98 29.27 -16.96
CA ALA A 508 5.63 28.14 -17.81
C ALA A 508 5.96 26.79 -17.16
N GLY A 509 7.14 26.67 -16.52
CA GLY A 509 7.54 25.45 -15.81
C GLY A 509 6.65 25.14 -14.61
N MET A 510 6.24 26.15 -13.86
CA MET A 510 5.27 25.96 -12.76
C MET A 510 3.85 25.69 -13.26
N ALA A 511 3.41 26.34 -14.34
CA ALA A 511 2.13 26.03 -14.98
C ALA A 511 2.09 24.57 -15.45
N LEU A 512 3.16 24.10 -16.10
CA LEU A 512 3.30 22.70 -16.49
C LEU A 512 3.31 21.77 -15.26
N ALA A 513 4.01 22.14 -14.19
CA ALA A 513 3.98 21.35 -12.95
C ALA A 513 2.57 21.24 -12.37
N GLY A 514 1.83 22.35 -12.31
CA GLY A 514 0.43 22.37 -11.86
C GLY A 514 -0.49 21.53 -12.75
N ALA A 515 -0.36 21.67 -14.08
CA ALA A 515 -1.13 20.89 -15.05
C ALA A 515 -0.86 19.38 -14.91
N LEU A 516 0.41 18.96 -14.78
CA LEU A 516 0.79 17.56 -14.60
C LEU A 516 0.26 16.98 -13.27
N ALA A 517 0.33 17.74 -12.17
CA ALA A 517 -0.23 17.30 -10.90
C ALA A 517 -1.76 17.25 -10.90
N GLY A 518 -2.43 18.18 -11.61
CA GLY A 518 -3.87 18.09 -11.86
C GLY A 518 -4.22 16.85 -12.69
N MET A 519 -3.44 16.56 -13.72
CA MET A 519 -3.61 15.39 -14.59
C MET A 519 -3.38 14.07 -13.85
N ALA A 520 -2.48 14.02 -12.86
CA ALA A 520 -2.27 12.84 -12.02
C ALA A 520 -3.56 12.38 -11.30
N ALA A 521 -4.44 13.32 -10.90
CA ALA A 521 -5.73 12.98 -10.30
C ALA A 521 -6.72 12.30 -11.27
N TYR A 522 -6.49 12.41 -12.58
CA TYR A 522 -7.25 11.70 -13.62
C TYR A 522 -6.71 10.30 -13.92
N ALA A 523 -5.58 9.89 -13.32
CA ALA A 523 -5.06 8.55 -13.50
C ALA A 523 -5.64 7.60 -12.43
N TYR A 524 -5.25 7.74 -11.17
CA TYR A 524 -5.63 6.82 -10.10
C TYR A 524 -5.92 7.56 -8.77
N HIS A 525 -6.54 6.89 -7.80
CA HIS A 525 -6.92 7.51 -6.52
C HIS A 525 -5.72 8.08 -5.75
N THR A 526 -4.54 7.45 -5.83
CA THR A 526 -3.31 7.97 -5.20
C THR A 526 -2.83 9.25 -5.85
N GLY A 527 -3.09 9.45 -7.15
CA GLY A 527 -2.79 10.68 -7.88
C GLY A 527 -3.49 11.92 -7.31
N ARG A 528 -4.54 11.76 -6.51
CA ARG A 528 -5.16 12.85 -5.71
C ARG A 528 -4.17 13.51 -4.74
N LEU A 529 -3.08 12.83 -4.37
CA LEU A 529 -2.02 13.38 -3.52
C LEU A 529 -1.04 14.28 -4.27
N ALA A 530 -0.94 14.23 -5.60
CA ALA A 530 0.07 14.98 -6.34
C ALA A 530 0.06 16.51 -6.05
N PRO A 531 -1.10 17.18 -5.94
CA PRO A 531 -1.14 18.58 -5.51
C PRO A 531 -0.59 18.80 -4.08
N LEU A 532 -0.86 17.88 -3.16
CA LEU A 532 -0.34 17.92 -1.79
C LEU A 532 1.17 17.66 -1.75
N THR A 533 1.68 16.73 -2.56
CA THR A 533 3.12 16.51 -2.75
C THR A 533 3.77 17.79 -3.25
N LEU A 534 3.24 18.40 -4.33
CA LEU A 534 3.79 19.64 -4.86
C LEU A 534 3.80 20.76 -3.81
N ALA A 535 2.72 20.93 -3.04
CA ALA A 535 2.64 21.94 -2.00
C ALA A 535 3.67 21.70 -0.89
N LEU A 536 3.77 20.46 -0.37
CA LEU A 536 4.74 20.10 0.66
C LEU A 536 6.18 20.32 0.18
N LEU A 537 6.52 19.82 -1.02
CA LEU A 537 7.88 19.92 -1.55
C LEU A 537 8.24 21.36 -1.93
N THR A 538 7.27 22.17 -2.37
CA THR A 538 7.43 23.63 -2.53
C THR A 538 7.75 24.30 -1.21
N ALA A 539 7.01 23.97 -0.14
CA ALA A 539 7.26 24.51 1.19
C ALA A 539 8.64 24.13 1.72
N LEU A 540 9.08 22.88 1.50
CA LEU A 540 10.44 22.44 1.84
C LEU A 540 11.51 23.14 1.00
N ARG A 541 11.22 23.43 -0.28
CA ARG A 541 12.14 24.10 -1.20
C ARG A 541 12.33 25.58 -0.87
N LEU A 542 11.25 26.32 -0.61
CA LEU A 542 11.27 27.75 -0.30
C LEU A 542 11.62 28.02 1.18
N GLY A 543 11.37 27.05 2.06
CA GLY A 543 11.68 27.15 3.48
C GLY A 543 10.89 28.25 4.17
N ARG A 544 11.50 28.86 5.20
CA ARG A 544 10.87 29.93 6.03
C ARG A 544 11.16 31.35 5.53
N ASP A 545 11.82 31.49 4.37
CA ASP A 545 12.18 32.81 3.85
C ASP A 545 11.00 33.47 3.12
N GLY A 546 10.39 34.49 3.75
CA GLY A 546 9.28 35.23 3.17
C GLY A 546 9.60 35.93 1.83
N ARG A 547 10.88 36.26 1.57
CA ARG A 547 11.29 36.83 0.27
C ARG A 547 11.21 35.80 -0.83
N ALA A 548 11.60 34.55 -0.56
CA ALA A 548 11.51 33.45 -1.52
C ALA A 548 10.05 33.20 -1.95
N TRP A 549 9.12 33.20 -1.00
CA TRP A 549 7.68 33.08 -1.26
C TRP A 549 7.14 34.22 -2.12
N ARG A 550 7.53 35.47 -1.82
CA ARG A 550 7.13 36.63 -2.62
C ARG A 550 7.62 36.54 -4.07
N HIS A 551 8.86 36.12 -4.29
CA HIS A 551 9.39 35.95 -5.65
C HIS A 551 8.72 34.78 -6.40
N ALA A 552 8.35 33.71 -5.68
CA ALA A 552 7.68 32.56 -6.24
C ALA A 552 6.18 32.79 -6.51
N ALA A 553 5.54 33.78 -5.87
CA ALA A 553 4.08 33.96 -5.86
C ALA A 553 3.41 33.90 -7.24
N ALA A 554 3.96 34.60 -8.25
CA ALA A 554 3.41 34.57 -9.61
C ALA A 554 3.53 33.18 -10.27
N ALA A 555 4.60 32.45 -9.99
CA ALA A 555 4.80 31.09 -10.50
C ALA A 555 3.90 30.08 -9.76
N LEU A 556 3.70 30.26 -8.45
CA LEU A 556 2.73 29.48 -7.67
C LEU A 556 1.29 29.72 -8.16
N ALA A 557 0.94 30.97 -8.47
CA ALA A 557 -0.35 31.30 -9.08
C ALA A 557 -0.50 30.63 -10.45
N ALA A 558 0.54 30.65 -11.30
CA ALA A 558 0.53 29.96 -12.58
C ALA A 558 0.31 28.44 -12.44
N ALA A 559 0.96 27.80 -11.47
CA ALA A 559 0.73 26.39 -11.15
C ALA A 559 -0.71 26.12 -10.68
N MET A 560 -1.22 26.95 -9.77
CA MET A 560 -2.58 26.82 -9.25
C MET A 560 -3.62 26.97 -10.35
N ILE A 561 -3.49 28.01 -11.20
CA ILE A 561 -4.41 28.25 -12.32
C ILE A 561 -4.36 27.08 -13.30
N ALA A 562 -3.17 26.67 -13.76
CA ALA A 562 -3.04 25.57 -14.70
C ALA A 562 -3.57 24.24 -14.14
N GLY A 563 -3.27 23.94 -12.87
CA GLY A 563 -3.77 22.74 -12.19
C GLY A 563 -5.29 22.74 -12.03
N LEU A 564 -5.88 23.86 -11.63
CA LEU A 564 -7.35 24.00 -11.51
C LEU A 564 -8.03 23.90 -12.88
N LEU A 565 -7.46 24.50 -13.93
CA LEU A 565 -7.97 24.38 -15.29
C LEU A 565 -8.00 22.92 -15.74
N VAL A 566 -6.92 22.16 -15.53
CA VAL A 566 -6.89 20.72 -15.83
C VAL A 566 -7.90 19.95 -14.99
N LEU A 567 -8.02 20.26 -13.69
CA LEU A 567 -8.97 19.60 -12.79
C LEU A 567 -10.43 19.97 -13.02
N THR A 568 -10.73 21.01 -13.81
CA THR A 568 -12.09 21.56 -13.91
C THR A 568 -13.16 20.51 -14.29
N PRO A 569 -12.98 19.65 -15.32
CA PRO A 569 -13.93 18.58 -15.62
C PRO A 569 -14.18 17.61 -14.45
N LEU A 570 -13.12 17.20 -13.76
CA LEU A 570 -13.23 16.29 -12.61
C LEU A 570 -13.87 16.97 -11.40
N LEU A 571 -13.56 18.24 -11.15
CA LEU A 571 -14.19 19.02 -10.09
C LEU A 571 -15.69 19.16 -10.34
N ARG A 572 -16.10 19.41 -11.60
CA ARG A 572 -17.52 19.40 -11.97
C ARG A 572 -18.18 18.06 -11.67
N PHE A 573 -17.55 16.96 -12.07
CA PHE A 573 -18.05 15.62 -11.75
C PHE A 573 -18.18 15.39 -10.24
N ILE A 574 -17.20 15.80 -9.43
CA ILE A 574 -17.23 15.66 -7.96
C ILE A 574 -18.38 16.46 -7.34
N LEU A 575 -18.70 17.64 -7.89
CA LEU A 575 -19.84 18.44 -7.43
C LEU A 575 -21.18 17.79 -7.78
N GLU A 576 -21.24 17.04 -8.88
CA GLU A 576 -22.45 16.34 -9.34
C GLU A 576 -22.63 14.97 -8.66
N ASP A 577 -21.55 14.22 -8.40
CA ASP A 577 -21.58 12.88 -7.80
C ASP A 577 -20.41 12.64 -6.81
N PHE A 578 -20.46 13.31 -5.66
CA PHE A 578 -19.44 13.19 -4.61
C PHE A 578 -19.34 11.77 -4.02
N GLU A 579 -20.49 11.10 -3.85
CA GLU A 579 -20.54 9.74 -3.29
C GLU A 579 -19.96 8.73 -4.27
N GLY A 580 -20.34 8.79 -5.55
CA GLY A 580 -19.77 7.92 -6.58
C GLY A 580 -18.27 8.10 -6.74
N TYR A 581 -17.75 9.33 -6.69
CA TYR A 581 -16.30 9.58 -6.74
C TYR A 581 -15.52 9.01 -5.55
N ASN A 582 -16.15 8.94 -4.36
CA ASN A 582 -15.50 8.49 -3.13
C ASN A 582 -15.89 7.07 -2.71
N ARG A 583 -16.75 6.38 -3.46
CA ARG A 583 -17.25 5.04 -3.12
C ARG A 583 -16.12 4.05 -2.88
N ARG A 584 -15.20 3.88 -3.84
CA ARG A 584 -14.06 2.97 -3.69
C ARG A 584 -13.17 3.34 -2.51
N THR A 585 -12.78 4.62 -2.39
CA THR A 585 -11.90 5.09 -1.31
C THR A 585 -12.53 4.96 0.06
N GLY A 586 -13.85 5.15 0.17
CA GLY A 586 -14.61 4.96 1.39
C GLY A 586 -14.68 3.48 1.78
N ALA A 587 -14.91 2.58 0.83
CA ALA A 587 -14.99 1.15 1.08
C ALA A 587 -13.71 0.53 1.63
N VAL A 588 -12.54 1.05 1.23
CA VAL A 588 -11.22 0.55 1.69
C VAL A 588 -10.63 1.35 2.84
N ALA A 589 -11.34 2.36 3.37
CA ALA A 589 -10.84 3.18 4.48
C ALA A 589 -10.77 2.37 5.77
N ILE A 590 -9.74 2.60 6.61
CA ILE A 590 -9.56 1.86 7.89
C ILE A 590 -10.77 1.97 8.83
N VAL A 591 -11.52 3.07 8.75
CA VAL A 591 -12.71 3.31 9.57
C VAL A 591 -13.88 2.37 9.22
N ASN A 592 -13.85 1.79 8.02
CA ASN A 592 -14.83 0.82 7.53
C ASN A 592 -14.24 -0.62 7.48
N SER A 593 -13.14 -0.88 8.18
CA SER A 593 -12.42 -2.16 8.15
C SER A 593 -13.25 -3.32 8.69
N GLU A 594 -13.63 -4.28 7.85
CA GLU A 594 -14.36 -5.50 8.24
C GLU A 594 -13.47 -6.58 8.91
N ASP A 595 -12.37 -6.16 9.55
CA ASP A 595 -11.51 -7.03 10.35
C ASP A 595 -12.29 -7.50 11.60
N LEU A 596 -12.30 -8.82 11.82
CA LEU A 596 -13.07 -9.45 12.89
C LEU A 596 -12.34 -9.42 14.25
N GLU A 597 -11.07 -9.07 14.27
CA GLU A 597 -10.25 -9.02 15.48
C GLU A 597 -9.93 -7.59 15.93
N GLN A 598 -9.94 -6.62 15.01
CA GLN A 598 -9.58 -5.22 15.29
C GLN A 598 -10.54 -4.23 14.65
N ARG A 599 -11.01 -3.25 15.44
CA ARG A 599 -11.95 -2.20 15.00
C ARG A 599 -11.54 -0.80 15.40
N ALA A 600 -10.70 -0.66 16.43
CA ALA A 600 -10.23 0.65 16.89
C ALA A 600 -9.31 1.33 15.87
N PRO A 601 -9.67 2.53 15.35
CA PRO A 601 -8.97 3.15 14.22
C PRO A 601 -7.51 3.52 14.53
N LEU A 602 -7.18 3.98 15.74
CA LEU A 602 -5.78 4.31 16.07
C LEU A 602 -4.89 3.07 16.21
N LEU A 603 -5.44 1.93 16.65
CA LEU A 603 -4.69 0.68 16.70
C LEU A 603 -4.46 0.13 15.30
N LEU A 604 -5.49 0.15 14.45
CA LEU A 604 -5.36 -0.17 13.02
C LEU A 604 -4.32 0.73 12.34
N LEU A 605 -4.37 2.04 12.57
CA LEU A 605 -3.40 2.99 12.02
C LEU A 605 -1.96 2.69 12.48
N PHE A 606 -1.77 2.40 13.77
CA PHE A 606 -0.47 2.03 14.33
C PHE A 606 0.06 0.73 13.72
N ASN A 607 -0.79 -0.30 13.65
CA ASN A 607 -0.44 -1.60 13.04
C ASN A 607 -0.12 -1.46 11.56
N ASN A 608 -0.91 -0.68 10.82
CA ASN A 608 -0.61 -0.33 9.43
C ASN A 608 0.75 0.36 9.31
N GLY A 609 1.02 1.36 10.17
CA GLY A 609 2.31 2.03 10.22
C GLY A 609 3.49 1.08 10.43
N LEU A 610 3.35 0.10 11.32
CA LEU A 610 4.35 -0.96 11.52
C LEU A 610 4.51 -1.85 10.29
N ARG A 611 3.41 -2.27 9.66
CA ARG A 611 3.44 -3.07 8.43
C ARG A 611 4.15 -2.33 7.28
N TYR A 612 3.89 -1.04 7.10
CA TYR A 612 4.60 -0.20 6.12
C TYR A 612 6.07 0.09 6.49
N LEU A 613 6.43 0.06 7.78
CA LEU A 613 7.84 0.10 8.20
C LEU A 613 8.54 -1.22 7.84
N PHE A 614 7.86 -2.35 8.02
CA PHE A 614 8.38 -3.69 7.80
C PHE A 614 8.41 -4.11 6.33
N MET A 615 7.60 -3.50 5.46
CA MET A 615 7.51 -3.88 4.04
C MET A 615 8.85 -3.79 3.28
N TRP A 616 9.78 -2.96 3.74
CA TRP A 616 11.06 -2.76 3.07
C TRP A 616 12.08 -3.89 3.31
N HIS A 617 11.97 -4.60 4.43
CA HIS A 617 13.01 -5.56 4.87
C HIS A 617 12.50 -6.88 5.43
N VAL A 618 11.24 -6.96 5.87
CA VAL A 618 10.68 -8.11 6.58
C VAL A 618 9.58 -8.79 5.76
N SER A 619 8.44 -8.12 5.55
CA SER A 619 7.27 -8.72 4.91
C SER A 619 6.46 -7.67 4.18
N GLY A 620 6.29 -7.87 2.87
CA GLY A 620 5.58 -6.96 1.98
C GLY A 620 4.13 -7.35 1.75
N ASP A 621 3.57 -6.86 0.63
CA ASP A 621 2.18 -7.16 0.24
C ASP A 621 2.01 -8.66 -0.08
N PRO A 622 1.02 -9.36 0.51
CA PRO A 622 0.75 -10.76 0.19
C PRO A 622 0.08 -10.97 -1.19
N ASN A 623 -0.43 -9.92 -1.84
CA ASN A 623 -1.11 -10.04 -3.12
C ASN A 623 -0.13 -10.29 -4.28
N GLY A 624 -0.20 -11.47 -4.89
CA GLY A 624 0.69 -11.90 -5.98
C GLY A 624 0.57 -11.09 -7.28
N ARG A 625 -0.49 -10.29 -7.45
CA ARG A 625 -0.61 -9.35 -8.58
C ARG A 625 0.33 -8.16 -8.47
N HIS A 626 0.64 -7.73 -7.24
CA HIS A 626 1.39 -6.49 -7.02
C HIS A 626 2.89 -6.73 -6.92
N HIS A 627 3.32 -7.83 -6.30
CA HIS A 627 4.72 -8.23 -6.13
C HIS A 627 4.82 -9.72 -5.77
N ALA A 628 6.03 -10.24 -5.51
CA ALA A 628 6.20 -11.58 -4.99
C ALA A 628 5.52 -11.70 -3.60
N PRO A 629 4.54 -12.62 -3.42
CA PRO A 629 3.71 -12.69 -2.22
C PRO A 629 4.50 -12.67 -0.92
N GLY A 630 4.27 -11.63 -0.10
CA GLY A 630 4.86 -11.48 1.23
C GLY A 630 6.36 -11.15 1.24
N ALA A 631 7.05 -11.14 0.10
CA ALA A 631 8.44 -10.75 0.00
C ALA A 631 8.62 -9.24 0.29
N PRO A 632 9.78 -8.80 0.82
CA PRO A 632 10.05 -7.37 0.97
C PRO A 632 10.02 -6.62 -0.38
N MET A 633 9.53 -5.37 -0.36
CA MET A 633 9.25 -4.56 -1.57
C MET A 633 10.50 -4.10 -2.34
N LEU A 634 11.69 -4.29 -1.78
CA LEU A 634 12.98 -4.01 -2.42
C LEU A 634 13.86 -5.26 -2.38
N ASP A 635 14.79 -5.39 -3.31
CA ASP A 635 15.86 -6.39 -3.22
C ASP A 635 16.78 -6.12 -2.01
N PRO A 636 17.54 -7.12 -1.52
CA PRO A 636 18.38 -6.93 -0.33
C PRO A 636 19.37 -5.77 -0.44
N LEU A 637 19.96 -5.53 -1.61
CA LEU A 637 20.93 -4.46 -1.84
C LEU A 637 20.24 -3.09 -1.83
N ALA A 638 19.16 -2.93 -2.58
CA ALA A 638 18.36 -1.71 -2.57
C ALA A 638 17.78 -1.41 -1.19
N GLY A 639 17.35 -2.44 -0.44
CA GLY A 639 16.91 -2.33 0.94
C GLY A 639 18.01 -1.83 1.89
N THR A 640 19.23 -2.37 1.80
CA THR A 640 20.37 -1.87 2.59
C THR A 640 20.72 -0.43 2.22
N LEU A 641 20.75 -0.11 0.93
CA LEU A 641 21.02 1.25 0.43
C LEU A 641 19.94 2.24 0.86
N LEU A 642 18.67 1.84 0.90
CA LEU A 642 17.58 2.66 1.44
C LEU A 642 17.83 3.00 2.91
N ALA A 643 18.15 2.00 3.75
CA ALA A 643 18.41 2.20 5.17
C ALA A 643 19.61 3.16 5.39
N MET A 644 20.68 2.98 4.60
CA MET A 644 21.81 3.92 4.59
C MET A 644 21.39 5.32 4.12
N GLY A 645 20.58 5.42 3.07
CA GLY A 645 20.07 6.68 2.53
C GLY A 645 19.24 7.46 3.54
N ILE A 646 18.41 6.76 4.33
CA ILE A 646 17.68 7.34 5.47
C ILE A 646 18.66 7.87 6.52
N GLY A 647 19.69 7.09 6.87
CA GLY A 647 20.74 7.51 7.79
C GLY A 647 21.49 8.76 7.32
N LEU A 648 21.84 8.83 6.03
CA LEU A 648 22.48 10.00 5.42
C LEU A 648 21.53 11.21 5.42
N ALA A 649 20.26 11.03 5.06
CA ALA A 649 19.25 12.08 5.06
C ALA A 649 19.02 12.67 6.46
N ALA A 650 19.08 11.84 7.51
CA ALA A 650 18.97 12.27 8.90
C ALA A 650 20.18 13.11 9.37
N ARG A 651 21.39 12.81 8.85
CA ARG A 651 22.63 13.53 9.19
C ARG A 651 22.82 14.83 8.40
N TRP A 652 22.30 14.91 7.17
CA TRP A 652 22.63 15.98 6.21
C TRP A 652 21.63 17.16 6.16
N ARG A 653 22.03 18.20 5.41
CA ARG A 653 21.34 19.51 5.21
C ARG A 653 19.86 19.37 4.77
N PRO A 654 19.03 20.44 4.90
CA PRO A 654 17.58 20.40 4.62
C PRO A 654 17.14 19.69 3.32
N GLY A 655 17.90 19.83 2.23
CA GLY A 655 17.55 19.26 0.92
C GLY A 655 17.56 17.73 0.83
N THR A 656 18.25 17.02 1.73
CA THR A 656 18.27 15.54 1.74
C THR A 656 17.08 14.95 2.49
N ARG A 657 16.29 15.78 3.19
CA ARG A 657 15.03 15.39 3.85
C ARG A 657 13.83 15.35 2.90
N VAL A 658 13.99 15.87 1.68
CA VAL A 658 12.93 15.92 0.66
C VAL A 658 12.46 14.52 0.27
N PRO A 659 13.34 13.58 -0.12
CA PRO A 659 12.89 12.21 -0.42
C PRO A 659 12.25 11.52 0.80
N LEU A 660 12.74 11.79 2.03
CA LEU A 660 12.17 11.21 3.25
C LEU A 660 10.74 11.71 3.50
N ALA A 661 10.51 13.02 3.36
CA ALA A 661 9.17 13.61 3.47
C ALA A 661 8.24 13.09 2.37
N TRP A 662 8.79 12.88 1.16
CA TRP A 662 8.04 12.33 0.04
C TRP A 662 7.64 10.87 0.27
N VAL A 663 8.56 10.00 0.73
CA VAL A 663 8.22 8.63 1.15
C VAL A 663 7.11 8.65 2.20
N ALA A 664 7.24 9.46 3.24
CA ALA A 664 6.24 9.53 4.31
C ALA A 664 4.85 9.93 3.77
N LEU A 665 4.80 10.90 2.86
CA LEU A 665 3.55 11.34 2.24
C LEU A 665 2.95 10.26 1.33
N ALA A 666 3.78 9.60 0.52
CA ALA A 666 3.35 8.57 -0.42
C ALA A 666 2.86 7.27 0.26
N LEU A 667 3.19 7.05 1.53
CA LEU A 667 2.67 5.93 2.32
C LEU A 667 1.30 6.20 2.94
N LEU A 668 0.83 7.46 2.99
CA LEU A 668 -0.43 7.80 3.65
C LEU A 668 -1.66 7.06 3.09
N PRO A 669 -1.88 6.95 1.76
CA PRO A 669 -3.05 6.25 1.23
C PRO A 669 -3.10 4.81 1.70
N GLY A 670 -1.94 4.15 1.73
CA GLY A 670 -1.78 2.81 2.25
C GLY A 670 -2.07 2.72 3.75
N ILE A 671 -1.48 3.61 4.55
CA ILE A 671 -1.61 3.64 6.01
C ILE A 671 -3.07 3.85 6.45
N PHE A 672 -3.84 4.67 5.73
CA PHE A 672 -5.25 4.96 6.01
C PHE A 672 -6.24 3.99 5.33
N SER A 673 -5.74 2.89 4.74
CA SER A 673 -6.55 1.86 4.09
C SER A 673 -6.45 0.48 4.75
N THR A 674 -7.40 -0.41 4.45
CA THR A 674 -7.37 -1.83 4.82
C THR A 674 -6.25 -2.58 4.09
N ASP A 675 -6.01 -3.86 4.43
CA ASP A 675 -5.08 -4.74 3.71
C ASP A 675 -3.62 -4.25 3.71
N ALA A 676 -3.19 -3.54 4.75
CA ALA A 676 -1.81 -3.13 4.87
C ALA A 676 -0.88 -4.35 5.08
N PRO A 677 0.34 -4.34 4.52
CA PRO A 677 0.83 -3.35 3.56
C PRO A 677 0.27 -3.62 2.15
N HIS A 678 -0.12 -2.57 1.42
CA HIS A 678 -0.70 -2.67 0.09
C HIS A 678 0.16 -1.97 -0.96
N ALA A 679 0.83 -2.74 -1.79
CA ALA A 679 1.87 -2.32 -2.73
C ALA A 679 1.36 -1.33 -3.80
N MET A 680 0.16 -1.51 -4.33
CA MET A 680 -0.41 -0.52 -5.27
C MET A 680 -0.67 0.84 -4.62
N ARG A 681 -1.16 0.90 -3.37
CA ARG A 681 -1.51 2.15 -2.67
C ARG A 681 -0.27 2.89 -2.15
N SER A 682 0.87 2.21 -2.09
CA SER A 682 2.16 2.77 -1.65
C SER A 682 3.18 2.90 -2.79
N LEU A 683 2.80 2.65 -4.04
CA LEU A 683 3.72 2.64 -5.18
C LEU A 683 4.52 3.95 -5.33
N GLY A 684 3.91 5.09 -4.98
CA GLY A 684 4.58 6.40 -5.01
C GLY A 684 5.75 6.54 -4.05
N ALA A 685 5.89 5.64 -3.07
CA ALA A 685 7.03 5.63 -2.18
C ALA A 685 8.28 5.02 -2.84
N LEU A 686 8.14 4.21 -3.90
CA LEU A 686 9.25 3.51 -4.54
C LEU A 686 10.28 4.48 -5.14
N ALA A 687 9.81 5.47 -5.92
CA ALA A 687 10.68 6.44 -6.57
C ALA A 687 11.54 7.26 -5.57
N PRO A 688 10.96 7.92 -4.53
CA PRO A 688 11.76 8.61 -3.52
C PRO A 688 12.59 7.65 -2.63
N ALA A 689 12.20 6.39 -2.44
CA ALA A 689 13.06 5.38 -1.83
C ALA A 689 14.30 5.09 -2.69
N CYS A 690 14.15 4.96 -4.01
CA CYS A 690 15.26 4.83 -4.95
C CYS A 690 16.15 6.09 -4.97
N MET A 691 15.61 7.30 -4.74
CA MET A 691 16.43 8.52 -4.54
C MET A 691 17.35 8.39 -3.33
N LEU A 692 16.84 7.89 -2.20
CA LEU A 692 17.62 7.67 -0.98
C LEU A 692 18.69 6.60 -1.20
N ALA A 693 18.33 5.48 -1.84
CA ALA A 693 19.26 4.42 -2.18
C ALA A 693 20.37 4.89 -3.15
N GLY A 694 20.01 5.69 -4.17
CA GLY A 694 20.96 6.30 -5.09
C GLY A 694 21.93 7.27 -4.41
N ALA A 695 21.46 8.05 -3.44
CA ALA A 695 22.31 8.91 -2.62
C ALA A 695 23.28 8.11 -1.73
N ALA A 696 22.84 6.98 -1.17
CA ALA A 696 23.70 6.07 -0.42
C ALA A 696 24.78 5.45 -1.30
N LEU A 697 24.41 5.03 -2.52
CA LEU A 697 25.35 4.46 -3.49
C LEU A 697 26.38 5.49 -3.96
N ASP A 698 25.97 6.76 -4.13
CA ASP A 698 26.88 7.87 -4.38
C ASP A 698 27.84 8.13 -3.21
N GLY A 699 27.32 8.10 -1.98
CA GLY A 699 28.12 8.19 -0.76
C GLY A 699 29.21 7.11 -0.69
N MET A 700 28.84 5.86 -1.00
CA MET A 700 29.77 4.72 -1.04
C MET A 700 30.82 4.86 -2.15
N HIS A 701 30.42 5.30 -3.35
CA HIS A 701 31.34 5.56 -4.44
C HIS A 701 32.40 6.63 -4.09
N ARG A 702 31.98 7.70 -3.41
CA ARG A 702 32.91 8.76 -2.96
C ARG A 702 33.83 8.27 -1.84
N ALA A 703 33.31 7.51 -0.88
CA ALA A 703 34.10 6.97 0.23
C ALA A 703 35.23 6.04 -0.27
N THR A 704 34.97 5.26 -1.31
CA THR A 704 35.93 4.33 -1.90
C THR A 704 36.96 4.99 -2.82
N SER A 705 36.60 6.09 -3.47
CA SER A 705 37.49 6.84 -4.36
C SER A 705 38.56 7.65 -3.61
N GLY A 706 38.32 8.02 -2.35
CA GLY A 706 39.23 8.83 -1.53
C GLY A 706 40.16 8.05 -0.59
N ALA A 707 39.90 6.75 -0.33
CA ALA A 707 40.49 6.03 0.81
C ALA A 707 41.53 4.96 0.46
N VAL A 708 41.73 4.57 -0.82
CA VAL A 708 42.61 3.44 -1.18
C VAL A 708 43.36 3.70 -2.51
N PRO A 709 44.67 3.39 -2.61
CA PRO A 709 45.45 3.57 -3.85
C PRO A 709 45.04 2.62 -5.01
N ARG A 710 44.19 1.61 -4.76
CA ARG A 710 43.68 0.68 -5.79
C ARG A 710 42.44 1.24 -6.53
N ARG A 711 42.66 2.28 -7.34
CA ARG A 711 41.59 2.95 -8.13
C ARG A 711 40.81 2.03 -9.07
N ARG A 712 41.42 0.96 -9.61
CA ARG A 712 40.76 0.03 -10.55
C ARG A 712 39.77 -0.93 -9.87
N ALA A 713 40.09 -1.47 -8.69
CA ALA A 713 39.21 -2.42 -7.99
C ALA A 713 37.96 -1.74 -7.40
N ASN A 714 38.09 -0.50 -6.93
CA ASN A 714 36.97 0.27 -6.36
C ASN A 714 35.96 0.75 -7.42
N GLY A 715 36.40 0.88 -8.69
CA GLY A 715 35.54 1.25 -9.81
C GLY A 715 34.48 0.19 -10.17
N ALA A 716 34.71 -1.07 -9.81
CA ALA A 716 33.82 -2.18 -10.12
C ALA A 716 32.64 -2.33 -9.14
N ILE A 717 32.75 -1.81 -7.91
CA ILE A 717 31.78 -2.10 -6.84
C ILE A 717 30.36 -1.62 -7.18
N VAL A 718 30.24 -0.37 -7.65
CA VAL A 718 28.92 0.20 -8.01
C VAL A 718 28.30 -0.57 -9.19
N PRO A 719 29.00 -0.79 -10.31
CA PRO A 719 28.51 -1.65 -11.38
C PRO A 719 28.11 -3.05 -10.90
N THR A 720 28.90 -3.70 -10.04
CA THR A 720 28.57 -5.02 -9.49
C THR A 720 27.28 -4.99 -8.67
N ILE A 721 27.11 -4.00 -7.79
CA ILE A 721 25.89 -3.87 -6.98
C ILE A 721 24.66 -3.66 -7.87
N LEU A 722 24.77 -2.80 -8.89
CA LEU A 722 23.69 -2.57 -9.85
C LEU A 722 23.39 -3.83 -10.67
N ALA A 723 24.42 -4.56 -11.11
CA ALA A 723 24.27 -5.79 -11.86
C ALA A 723 23.62 -6.91 -11.03
N VAL A 724 24.01 -7.06 -9.76
CA VAL A 724 23.40 -8.05 -8.84
C VAL A 724 21.96 -7.66 -8.51
N SER A 725 21.67 -6.38 -8.28
CA SER A 725 20.29 -5.90 -8.08
C SER A 725 19.42 -6.15 -9.33
N LEU A 726 19.94 -5.84 -10.53
CA LEU A 726 19.27 -6.14 -11.79
C LEU A 726 19.01 -7.65 -11.95
N ALA A 727 20.03 -8.49 -11.75
CA ALA A 727 19.92 -9.94 -11.86
C ALA A 727 18.89 -10.50 -10.86
N PHE A 728 18.91 -10.06 -9.60
CA PHE A 728 17.97 -10.50 -8.58
C PHE A 728 16.53 -10.14 -8.94
N ASN A 729 16.26 -8.89 -9.34
CA ASN A 729 14.90 -8.47 -9.63
C ASN A 729 14.35 -9.06 -10.94
N THR A 730 15.21 -9.28 -11.94
CA THR A 730 14.81 -9.95 -13.19
C THR A 730 14.54 -11.43 -12.97
N TRP A 731 15.38 -12.12 -12.20
CA TRP A 731 15.10 -13.48 -11.74
C TRP A 731 13.78 -13.56 -10.96
N LEU A 732 13.60 -12.70 -9.96
CA LEU A 732 12.38 -12.71 -9.14
C LEU A 732 11.12 -12.51 -10.00
N TYR A 733 11.13 -11.54 -10.92
CA TYR A 733 9.94 -11.22 -11.71
C TYR A 733 9.68 -12.18 -12.89
N PHE A 734 10.71 -12.61 -13.62
CA PHE A 734 10.54 -13.41 -14.84
C PHE A 734 10.64 -14.91 -14.63
N ASP A 735 11.24 -15.36 -13.53
CA ASP A 735 11.46 -16.79 -13.25
C ASP A 735 10.63 -17.24 -12.04
N VAL A 736 10.74 -16.57 -10.89
CA VAL A 736 10.05 -17.02 -9.67
C VAL A 736 8.55 -16.74 -9.72
N MET A 737 8.16 -15.48 -9.93
CA MET A 737 6.75 -15.06 -9.85
C MET A 737 5.83 -15.80 -10.84
N PRO A 738 6.19 -16.04 -12.12
CA PRO A 738 5.28 -16.69 -13.06
C PRO A 738 4.94 -18.15 -12.71
N HIS A 739 5.79 -18.82 -11.92
CA HIS A 739 5.57 -20.19 -11.47
C HIS A 739 4.94 -20.28 -10.08
N ASP A 740 4.73 -19.16 -9.39
CA ASP A 740 4.11 -19.14 -8.07
C ASP A 740 2.57 -19.20 -8.19
N PRO A 741 1.90 -20.22 -7.64
CA PRO A 741 0.45 -20.32 -7.65
C PRO A 741 -0.27 -19.12 -7.02
N ALA A 742 0.33 -18.46 -6.04
CA ALA A 742 -0.24 -17.26 -5.43
C ALA A 742 -0.14 -16.03 -6.35
N VAL A 743 0.63 -16.10 -7.44
CA VAL A 743 0.71 -15.06 -8.48
C VAL A 743 -0.22 -15.41 -9.63
N TYR A 744 -0.05 -16.56 -10.28
CA TYR A 744 -0.80 -16.83 -11.51
C TYR A 744 -2.30 -17.06 -11.24
N ARG A 745 -2.71 -17.51 -10.03
CA ARG A 745 -4.14 -17.64 -9.69
C ARG A 745 -4.85 -16.32 -9.41
N GLU A 746 -4.12 -15.19 -9.35
CA GLU A 746 -4.72 -13.84 -9.27
C GLU A 746 -5.21 -13.32 -10.62
N PHE A 747 -4.95 -14.04 -11.72
CA PHE A 747 -5.35 -13.70 -13.07
C PHE A 747 -6.33 -14.75 -13.62
N ASP A 748 -7.20 -14.34 -14.55
CA ASP A 748 -8.24 -15.18 -15.15
C ASP A 748 -7.63 -16.02 -16.29
N LEU A 749 -6.79 -17.00 -15.93
CA LEU A 749 -6.01 -17.82 -16.88
C LEU A 749 -6.89 -18.61 -17.84
N ILE A 750 -7.95 -19.23 -17.32
CA ILE A 750 -8.84 -20.10 -18.10
C ILE A 750 -9.57 -19.25 -19.15
N GLU A 751 -10.17 -18.15 -18.71
CA GLU A 751 -10.87 -17.20 -19.57
C GLU A 751 -9.93 -16.58 -20.61
N THR A 752 -8.71 -16.24 -20.20
CA THR A 752 -7.70 -15.70 -21.12
C THR A 752 -7.31 -16.72 -22.19
N ALA A 753 -7.06 -17.98 -21.79
CA ALA A 753 -6.69 -19.03 -22.72
C ALA A 753 -7.84 -19.36 -23.68
N MET A 754 -9.07 -19.52 -23.18
CA MET A 754 -10.25 -19.74 -24.02
C MET A 754 -10.51 -18.55 -24.97
N GLY A 755 -10.35 -17.32 -24.49
CA GLY A 755 -10.49 -16.11 -25.31
C GLY A 755 -9.41 -15.98 -26.39
N ARG A 756 -8.15 -16.36 -26.10
CA ARG A 756 -7.07 -16.44 -27.10
C ARG A 756 -7.36 -17.48 -28.17
N ALA A 757 -7.78 -18.67 -27.76
CA ALA A 757 -8.14 -19.74 -28.69
C ALA A 757 -9.34 -19.34 -29.59
N ALA A 758 -10.35 -18.67 -29.03
CA ALA A 758 -11.50 -18.16 -29.77
C ALA A 758 -11.14 -17.08 -30.79
N ARG A 759 -10.10 -16.29 -30.51
CA ARG A 759 -9.62 -15.25 -31.42
C ARG A 759 -8.64 -15.76 -32.47
N ALA A 760 -7.90 -16.82 -32.18
CA ALA A 760 -6.83 -17.33 -33.03
C ALA A 760 -7.23 -17.49 -34.52
N PRO A 761 -8.44 -17.96 -34.90
CA PRO A 761 -8.84 -18.05 -36.31
C PRO A 761 -8.80 -16.71 -37.04
N ALA A 762 -9.20 -15.61 -36.36
CA ALA A 762 -9.23 -14.27 -36.94
C ALA A 762 -7.84 -13.64 -37.10
N LEU A 763 -6.82 -14.18 -36.41
CA LEU A 763 -5.42 -13.75 -36.50
C LEU A 763 -4.60 -14.62 -37.46
N SER A 764 -5.11 -15.79 -37.83
CA SER A 764 -4.42 -16.73 -38.71
C SER A 764 -4.38 -16.25 -40.16
N SER A 765 -3.30 -16.57 -40.86
CA SER A 765 -3.18 -16.44 -42.31
C SER A 765 -3.39 -17.77 -43.06
N ASP A 766 -3.49 -18.90 -42.34
CA ASP A 766 -3.82 -20.21 -42.91
C ASP A 766 -5.35 -20.32 -43.08
N PRO A 767 -5.85 -20.54 -44.31
CA PRO A 767 -7.28 -20.67 -44.60
C PRO A 767 -7.99 -21.78 -43.81
N GLU A 768 -7.32 -22.90 -43.49
CA GLU A 768 -7.93 -23.99 -42.73
C GLU A 768 -8.15 -23.60 -41.28
N MET A 769 -7.18 -22.89 -40.68
CA MET A 769 -7.31 -22.36 -39.32
C MET A 769 -8.30 -21.20 -39.25
N GLN A 770 -8.34 -20.35 -40.28
CA GLN A 770 -9.29 -19.24 -40.38
C GLN A 770 -10.75 -19.74 -40.48
N ALA A 771 -10.97 -20.92 -41.08
CA ALA A 771 -12.28 -21.54 -41.21
C ALA A 771 -12.80 -22.23 -39.93
N VAL A 772 -11.98 -22.35 -38.88
CA VAL A 772 -12.37 -23.00 -37.61
C VAL A 772 -13.46 -22.18 -36.91
N GLN A 773 -14.63 -22.78 -36.72
CA GLN A 773 -15.71 -22.18 -35.93
C GLN A 773 -15.52 -22.51 -34.44
N VAL A 774 -15.35 -21.50 -33.60
CA VAL A 774 -15.12 -21.69 -32.17
C VAL A 774 -16.40 -21.52 -31.36
N TYR A 775 -16.63 -22.44 -30.43
CA TYR A 775 -17.73 -22.46 -29.49
C TYR A 775 -17.18 -22.46 -28.06
N LEU A 776 -17.69 -21.56 -27.24
CA LEU A 776 -17.29 -21.43 -25.84
C LEU A 776 -18.42 -21.87 -24.91
N ASP A 777 -18.05 -22.44 -23.77
CA ASP A 777 -18.97 -22.67 -22.66
C ASP A 777 -19.70 -21.37 -22.26
N ARG A 778 -21.04 -21.44 -22.14
CA ARG A 778 -21.88 -20.29 -21.75
C ARG A 778 -21.42 -19.64 -20.44
N ARG A 779 -20.89 -20.42 -19.49
CA ARG A 779 -20.41 -19.93 -18.19
C ARG A 779 -19.24 -18.96 -18.33
N VAL A 780 -18.40 -19.16 -19.36
CA VAL A 780 -17.18 -18.35 -19.60
C VAL A 780 -17.41 -17.29 -20.67
N ALA A 781 -18.27 -17.53 -21.66
CA ALA A 781 -18.54 -16.63 -22.77
C ALA A 781 -18.98 -15.21 -22.31
N GLY A 782 -19.64 -15.11 -21.15
CA GLY A 782 -20.08 -13.84 -20.57
C GLY A 782 -19.02 -13.08 -19.77
N SER A 783 -17.84 -13.66 -19.52
CA SER A 783 -16.80 -13.01 -18.71
C SER A 783 -16.22 -11.78 -19.41
N ASP A 784 -15.79 -10.77 -18.63
CA ASP A 784 -15.22 -9.54 -19.19
C ASP A 784 -13.97 -9.84 -20.04
N VAL A 785 -13.17 -10.83 -19.62
CA VAL A 785 -11.95 -11.27 -20.32
C VAL A 785 -12.26 -11.85 -21.69
N VAL A 786 -13.20 -12.80 -21.78
CA VAL A 786 -13.58 -13.38 -23.07
C VAL A 786 -14.21 -12.33 -23.96
N ARG A 787 -15.17 -11.54 -23.45
CA ARG A 787 -15.82 -10.46 -24.21
C ARG A 787 -14.81 -9.48 -24.79
N PHE A 788 -13.81 -9.08 -24.01
CA PHE A 788 -12.74 -8.20 -24.47
C PHE A 788 -11.93 -8.86 -25.59
N LEU A 789 -11.42 -10.08 -25.37
CA LEU A 789 -10.56 -10.75 -26.33
C LEU A 789 -11.30 -11.07 -27.64
N THR A 790 -12.59 -11.39 -27.58
CA THR A 790 -13.41 -11.74 -28.75
C THR A 790 -14.22 -10.55 -29.29
N THR A 791 -13.89 -9.31 -28.90
CA THR A 791 -14.60 -8.12 -29.40
C THR A 791 -14.53 -8.05 -30.93
N GLY A 792 -15.67 -7.82 -31.58
CA GLY A 792 -15.79 -7.77 -33.04
C GLY A 792 -15.87 -9.14 -33.73
N LEU A 793 -15.83 -10.23 -32.97
CA LEU A 793 -15.93 -11.59 -33.50
C LEU A 793 -17.30 -12.21 -33.21
N ARG A 794 -17.75 -13.10 -34.10
CA ARG A 794 -18.93 -13.95 -33.86
C ARG A 794 -18.44 -15.29 -33.32
N ILE A 795 -18.70 -15.54 -32.04
CA ILE A 795 -18.31 -16.77 -31.34
C ILE A 795 -19.57 -17.57 -31.01
N GLY A 796 -19.52 -18.88 -31.26
CA GLY A 796 -20.60 -19.79 -30.88
C GLY A 796 -20.62 -20.05 -29.38
N VAL A 797 -21.76 -20.46 -28.85
CA VAL A 797 -21.92 -20.81 -27.43
C VAL A 797 -22.41 -22.24 -27.29
N PHE A 798 -21.82 -23.00 -26.38
CA PHE A 798 -22.33 -24.27 -25.90
C PHE A 798 -23.05 -24.05 -24.57
N ASP A 799 -24.31 -24.50 -24.47
CA ASP A 799 -25.15 -24.23 -23.30
C ASP A 799 -25.28 -25.37 -22.30
N GLY A 800 -24.46 -26.41 -22.46
CA GLY A 800 -24.51 -27.64 -21.67
C GLY A 800 -25.19 -28.79 -22.41
N ALA A 801 -25.98 -28.50 -23.44
CA ALA A 801 -26.67 -29.52 -24.24
C ALA A 801 -26.47 -29.35 -25.74
N GLN A 802 -26.53 -28.11 -26.24
CA GLN A 802 -26.52 -27.81 -27.67
C GLN A 802 -25.57 -26.67 -28.02
N LEU A 803 -25.18 -26.62 -29.29
CA LEU A 803 -24.43 -25.50 -29.87
C LEU A 803 -25.43 -24.43 -30.36
N SER A 804 -25.08 -23.16 -30.16
CA SER A 804 -25.91 -22.02 -30.60
C SER A 804 -26.18 -21.98 -32.10
N GLN A 805 -25.35 -22.67 -32.88
CA GLN A 805 -25.51 -22.90 -34.32
C GLN A 805 -24.85 -24.25 -34.68
N PRO A 806 -25.36 -24.99 -35.69
CA PRO A 806 -24.78 -26.26 -36.10
C PRO A 806 -23.29 -26.16 -36.43
N ALA A 807 -22.50 -27.15 -36.02
CA ALA A 807 -21.06 -27.17 -36.30
C ALA A 807 -20.77 -27.30 -37.80
N GLY A 808 -19.89 -26.45 -38.32
CA GLY A 808 -19.38 -26.56 -39.68
C GLY A 808 -18.38 -27.71 -39.88
N ARG A 809 -17.72 -27.75 -41.05
CA ARG A 809 -16.70 -28.76 -41.38
C ARG A 809 -15.46 -28.72 -40.50
N SER A 810 -15.18 -27.57 -39.89
CA SER A 810 -14.10 -27.38 -38.93
C SER A 810 -14.64 -26.60 -37.74
N ALA A 811 -14.63 -27.22 -36.57
CA ALA A 811 -15.19 -26.64 -35.35
C ALA A 811 -14.35 -27.00 -34.13
N LEU A 812 -14.33 -26.09 -33.15
CA LEU A 812 -13.62 -26.23 -31.88
C LEU A 812 -14.56 -25.84 -30.73
N VAL A 813 -14.85 -26.78 -29.83
CA VAL A 813 -15.63 -26.54 -28.60
C VAL A 813 -14.68 -26.52 -27.42
N LEU A 814 -14.71 -25.43 -26.64
CA LEU A 814 -13.91 -25.26 -25.43
C LEU A 814 -14.80 -25.26 -24.20
N LEU A 815 -14.53 -26.17 -23.26
CA LEU A 815 -15.29 -26.36 -22.02
C LEU A 815 -14.40 -26.09 -20.80
N LEU A 816 -15.03 -25.75 -19.67
CA LEU A 816 -14.31 -25.60 -18.40
C LEU A 816 -13.72 -26.94 -17.93
N PRO A 817 -12.58 -26.94 -17.20
CA PRO A 817 -11.93 -28.17 -16.71
C PRO A 817 -12.83 -29.04 -15.82
N ASP A 818 -13.76 -28.44 -15.09
CA ASP A 818 -14.68 -29.08 -14.14
C ASP A 818 -16.01 -29.52 -14.77
N THR A 819 -16.17 -29.41 -16.09
CA THR A 819 -17.40 -29.75 -16.81
C THR A 819 -17.80 -31.20 -16.59
N ALA A 820 -19.09 -31.46 -16.35
CA ALA A 820 -19.62 -32.80 -16.05
C ALA A 820 -19.48 -33.76 -17.26
N ALA A 821 -19.37 -35.07 -16.99
CA ALA A 821 -19.23 -36.08 -18.04
C ALA A 821 -20.40 -36.10 -19.03
N THR A 822 -21.62 -35.82 -18.56
CA THR A 822 -22.83 -35.71 -19.38
C THR A 822 -22.76 -34.55 -20.37
N GLU A 823 -22.32 -33.37 -19.92
CA GLU A 823 -22.13 -32.19 -20.78
C GLU A 823 -20.99 -32.41 -21.78
N ARG A 824 -19.90 -33.08 -21.37
CA ARG A 824 -18.81 -33.50 -22.28
C ARG A 824 -19.32 -34.42 -23.40
N ALA A 825 -20.14 -35.41 -23.04
CA ALA A 825 -20.75 -36.32 -24.00
C ALA A 825 -21.71 -35.58 -24.96
N ALA A 826 -22.49 -34.60 -24.45
CA ALA A 826 -23.35 -33.75 -25.27
C ALA A 826 -22.55 -32.89 -26.25
N ALA A 827 -21.42 -32.31 -25.82
CA ALA A 827 -20.53 -31.53 -26.70
C ALA A 827 -19.95 -32.39 -27.85
N LEU A 828 -19.50 -33.62 -27.55
CA LEU A 828 -19.03 -34.57 -28.56
C LEU A 828 -20.16 -34.95 -29.54
N ALA A 829 -21.35 -35.25 -29.02
CA ALA A 829 -22.51 -35.57 -29.84
C ALA A 829 -22.93 -34.40 -30.76
N ALA A 830 -22.86 -33.16 -30.26
CA ALA A 830 -23.21 -31.97 -31.03
C ALA A 830 -22.20 -31.63 -32.14
N LEU A 831 -20.93 -32.04 -31.99
CA LEU A 831 -19.90 -31.97 -33.03
C LEU A 831 -20.03 -33.08 -34.08
N GLY A 832 -20.66 -34.20 -33.72
CA GLY A 832 -20.89 -35.34 -34.61
C GLY A 832 -19.82 -36.44 -34.51
N PRO A 833 -19.93 -37.52 -35.31
CA PRO A 833 -19.16 -38.75 -35.11
C PRO A 833 -17.66 -38.63 -35.38
N SER A 834 -17.21 -37.58 -36.10
CA SER A 834 -15.79 -37.30 -36.34
C SER A 834 -15.14 -36.45 -35.25
N ALA A 835 -15.85 -36.16 -34.15
CA ALA A 835 -15.33 -35.37 -33.06
C ALA A 835 -14.21 -36.11 -32.29
N ARG A 836 -13.16 -35.38 -31.92
CA ARG A 836 -12.05 -35.88 -31.11
C ARG A 836 -11.65 -34.89 -30.03
N GLU A 837 -11.18 -35.41 -28.90
CA GLU A 837 -10.57 -34.62 -27.85
C GLU A 837 -9.17 -34.17 -28.27
N LEU A 838 -8.85 -32.90 -27.99
CA LEU A 838 -7.55 -32.29 -28.26
C LEU A 838 -6.76 -32.10 -26.97
N VAL A 839 -5.43 -32.05 -27.10
CA VAL A 839 -4.55 -31.70 -26.00
C VAL A 839 -4.66 -30.21 -25.71
N ALA A 840 -5.09 -29.87 -24.50
CA ALA A 840 -5.20 -28.50 -24.03
C ALA A 840 -3.93 -28.04 -23.30
N PRO A 841 -3.63 -26.73 -23.26
CA PRO A 841 -2.54 -26.18 -22.45
C PRO A 841 -2.80 -26.37 -20.96
N CYS A 842 -1.73 -26.48 -20.17
CA CYS A 842 -1.81 -26.64 -18.71
C CYS A 842 -1.57 -25.32 -17.98
N PHE A 843 -1.95 -25.29 -16.69
CA PHE A 843 -1.45 -24.29 -15.76
C PHE A 843 0.09 -24.26 -15.74
N PRO A 844 0.72 -23.15 -15.29
CA PRO A 844 2.18 -23.05 -15.21
C PRO A 844 2.88 -24.16 -14.41
N ASP A 845 2.16 -24.85 -13.51
CA ASP A 845 2.66 -26.01 -12.75
C ASP A 845 2.65 -27.33 -13.53
N GLY A 846 2.06 -27.34 -14.74
CA GLY A 846 1.94 -28.51 -15.62
C GLY A 846 0.98 -29.59 -15.13
N LYS A 847 0.23 -29.37 -14.04
CA LYS A 847 -0.55 -30.43 -13.38
C LYS A 847 -1.98 -30.58 -13.89
N ALA A 848 -2.61 -29.47 -14.27
CA ALA A 848 -4.01 -29.44 -14.67
C ALA A 848 -4.19 -28.69 -16.01
N PRO A 849 -5.10 -29.15 -16.89
CA PRO A 849 -5.43 -28.43 -18.12
C PRO A 849 -6.21 -27.14 -17.81
N LEU A 850 -6.01 -26.11 -18.62
CA LEU A 850 -6.73 -24.83 -18.53
C LEU A 850 -8.17 -24.94 -19.03
N PHE A 851 -8.43 -25.84 -19.98
CA PHE A 851 -9.76 -26.12 -20.51
C PHE A 851 -9.78 -27.52 -21.13
N ILE A 852 -10.97 -27.99 -21.50
CA ILE A 852 -11.16 -29.20 -22.31
C ILE A 852 -11.48 -28.75 -23.72
N ALA A 853 -10.89 -29.40 -24.73
CA ALA A 853 -11.08 -29.05 -26.13
C ALA A 853 -11.56 -30.25 -26.94
N TYR A 854 -12.66 -30.08 -27.66
CA TYR A 854 -13.14 -31.04 -28.67
C TYR A 854 -13.15 -30.38 -30.04
N SER A 855 -12.84 -31.14 -31.09
CA SER A 855 -12.83 -30.60 -32.44
C SER A 855 -13.30 -31.58 -33.50
N VAL A 856 -13.70 -31.02 -34.63
CA VAL A 856 -13.88 -31.71 -35.91
C VAL A 856 -13.01 -30.99 -36.94
N GLY A 857 -12.30 -31.74 -37.78
CA GLY A 857 -11.35 -31.22 -38.76
C GLY A 857 -9.92 -31.05 -38.21
N ASP A 858 -8.94 -30.94 -39.12
CA ASP A 858 -7.51 -30.89 -38.77
C ASP A 858 -6.99 -29.48 -38.43
N GLY A 859 -7.71 -28.43 -38.85
CA GLY A 859 -7.33 -27.04 -38.57
C GLY A 859 -7.32 -26.68 -37.08
N ALA A 860 -8.22 -27.27 -36.28
CA ALA A 860 -8.37 -26.93 -34.87
C ALA A 860 -7.19 -27.37 -33.98
N GLN A 861 -6.56 -28.52 -34.28
CA GLN A 861 -5.38 -28.96 -33.53
C GLN A 861 -4.18 -28.07 -33.83
N ARG A 862 -3.92 -27.79 -35.12
CA ARG A 862 -2.84 -26.88 -35.54
C ARG A 862 -3.03 -25.48 -34.95
N LEU A 863 -4.27 -25.00 -34.89
CA LEU A 863 -4.62 -23.73 -34.27
C LEU A 863 -4.20 -23.67 -32.79
N LEU A 864 -4.50 -24.71 -32.00
CA LEU A 864 -4.11 -24.77 -30.59
C LEU A 864 -2.59 -24.90 -30.42
N GLU A 865 -1.93 -25.70 -31.27
CA GLU A 865 -0.46 -25.85 -31.27
C GLU A 865 0.26 -24.54 -31.60
N GLU A 866 -0.22 -23.75 -32.57
CA GLU A 866 0.34 -22.44 -32.87
C GLU A 866 0.05 -21.41 -31.77
N THR A 867 -1.13 -21.47 -31.15
CA THR A 867 -1.54 -20.53 -30.11
C THR A 867 -0.82 -20.79 -28.78
N PHE A 868 -0.56 -22.05 -28.43
CA PHE A 868 -0.07 -22.46 -27.11
C PHE A 868 1.18 -23.35 -27.14
N GLY A 869 1.90 -23.47 -28.26
CA GLY A 869 3.04 -24.39 -28.43
C GLY A 869 4.01 -24.52 -27.24
N PRO A 870 4.43 -23.43 -26.56
CA PRO A 870 5.31 -23.51 -25.38
C PRO A 870 4.65 -24.09 -24.11
N TYR A 871 3.33 -24.17 -24.07
CA TYR A 871 2.49 -24.48 -22.91
C TYR A 871 1.71 -25.79 -23.06
N LEU A 872 1.85 -26.47 -24.20
CA LEU A 872 1.33 -27.82 -24.38
C LEU A 872 2.25 -28.81 -23.66
N PRO A 873 1.69 -29.85 -23.01
CA PRO A 873 2.51 -30.91 -22.41
C PRO A 873 3.38 -31.55 -23.49
N VAL A 874 4.67 -31.75 -23.19
CA VAL A 874 5.62 -32.38 -24.12
C VAL A 874 5.16 -33.81 -24.42
N SER A 875 4.51 -33.99 -25.56
CA SER A 875 4.17 -35.30 -26.10
C SER A 875 5.46 -35.97 -26.57
N ARG A 876 5.82 -37.13 -25.98
CA ARG A 876 6.90 -37.99 -26.48
C ARG A 876 6.62 -38.61 -27.86
N ASN A 877 5.44 -38.39 -28.44
CA ASN A 877 4.97 -39.06 -29.67
C ASN A 877 4.48 -38.11 -30.78
N SER A 878 4.82 -36.81 -30.78
CA SER A 878 4.48 -35.93 -31.92
C SER A 878 5.55 -35.96 -33.03
N PRO A 879 5.22 -36.34 -34.28
CA PRO A 879 6.16 -36.33 -35.40
C PRO A 879 6.62 -34.92 -35.84
N TYR A 880 6.09 -33.85 -35.23
CA TYR A 880 6.42 -32.45 -35.57
C TYR A 880 7.37 -31.76 -34.57
N SER A 881 7.83 -32.46 -33.53
CA SER A 881 8.71 -31.91 -32.48
C SER A 881 10.09 -31.44 -32.97
N ALA A 882 10.53 -31.80 -34.18
CA ALA A 882 11.87 -31.50 -34.66
C ALA A 882 12.01 -30.15 -35.40
N ALA A 883 10.91 -29.44 -35.70
CA ALA A 883 10.96 -28.28 -36.62
C ALA A 883 10.68 -26.89 -35.98
N MET A 884 10.17 -26.79 -34.75
CA MET A 884 9.83 -25.50 -34.14
C MET A 884 10.87 -25.03 -33.10
N VAL A 885 12.08 -24.71 -33.57
CA VAL A 885 12.99 -23.79 -32.86
C VAL A 885 13.47 -22.72 -33.84
N LYS A 886 12.59 -21.76 -34.15
CA LYS A 886 13.02 -20.42 -34.56
C LYS A 886 12.08 -19.39 -33.91
N PRO A 887 12.59 -18.45 -33.10
CA PRO A 887 11.79 -17.35 -32.61
C PRO A 887 11.43 -16.45 -33.80
N ARG A 888 10.13 -16.32 -34.11
CA ARG A 888 9.66 -15.27 -35.03
C ARG A 888 9.91 -13.93 -34.36
N ARG A 889 10.81 -13.15 -34.97
CA ARG A 889 11.00 -11.72 -34.71
C ARG A 889 9.75 -10.97 -35.19
N LEU A 890 9.12 -10.21 -34.29
CA LEU A 890 8.84 -8.78 -34.43
C LEU A 890 8.42 -8.22 -33.07
#